data_AF-A0A1X2GIL5-F1
#
_entry.id   AF-A0A1X2GIL5-F1
#
_cell.length_a   1.000
_cell.length_b   1.000
_cell.length_c   1.000
_cell.angle_alpha   90.00
_cell.angle_beta   90.00
_cell.angle_gamma   90.00
#
_symmetry.space_group_name_H-M   'P 1'
#
loop_
_entity.id
_entity.type
_entity.pdbx_description
1 polymer ?
#
loop_
_entity_poly.entity_id
_entity_poly.type
_entity_poly.pdbx_seq_one_letter_code
_entity_poly.pdbx_strand_id
1 'polypeptide(L)'
;MASRFTKPSVNKNEYTHPPVMSPASFFNNIVPRSSHATPPPPYSDHILSIPAADAMYSSATARQEAVHRRRPMKWLATDDDGLPHDKFYKAEHQRLQAKQQSRNRDWRISMALFVWALFIRFWHIWEPASVVFDEVHFGGFASKYIRTRFFMDVHPPLAKMLIALVAKLAGFDGHFNFKDIGDDYIEPGVPYITMRSFCALNGALVVPLAYWTIRGCGHSVSAAIVAALMVCYDNGLIANNRLILLDPPLLFFTAATTLAWVNFQNQDQKPFRFWWWTWLMTTGLGLGFTLSCKWVGLFIIATVGVSTIHGLWVLLGDPYVTWHRFSRHFAARALCLIVMPLTVYALMFAIHFHCLPNSGEGDGFMSAEFQQTLAGHSMKDTPIDIAYGSKVYIRHIATRGGYLHSHPHNYPWGSKQQQVTLYPHQDSNNWWTLYKDNTEKVDEIEYIRHGDIVRLKHDDTGKRLHTHNHRPPMSELDYHSEVSAYGFPDFEGDANDLWRVEIMDHDKHDPVSKDRLRTLHSKFRLVHMNEGCVLFSHNVKLPDWGYGQQEVTCMRNSKPPKTMWYVESTTHELLPPNAEKVNYRKPGFWAKFKELNAVMWDTNQGLTQSHPYDSRPQDWPFLRRGISFWGKDFRHVYLLGNPFVYWSTTLAIIFYFATKLALLFVDKRGYKTDFRGELK
;
A
#
# COMPACT_ATOMS: atom_id res chain seq x y z
N MET A 1 -55.44 19.69 3.21
CA MET A 1 -55.76 20.65 2.12
C MET A 1 -54.44 20.85 1.37
N ALA A 2 -54.20 20.42 0.13
CA ALA A 2 -55.00 20.49 -1.11
C ALA A 2 -55.36 21.96 -1.43
N SER A 3 -55.00 22.56 -2.58
CA SER A 3 -55.14 22.09 -3.97
C SER A 3 -54.01 22.65 -4.91
N ARG A 4 -53.49 21.89 -5.90
CA ARG A 4 -53.83 21.76 -7.36
C ARG A 4 -53.52 22.96 -8.28
N PHE A 5 -52.86 22.67 -9.41
CA PHE A 5 -53.09 23.05 -10.84
C PHE A 5 -51.76 22.81 -11.62
N THR A 6 -51.62 22.34 -12.86
CA THR A 6 -52.41 21.44 -13.76
C THR A 6 -51.48 20.88 -14.85
N LYS A 7 -51.84 19.76 -15.52
CA LYS A 7 -51.12 19.23 -16.69
C LYS A 7 -51.39 20.02 -17.98
N PRO A 8 -50.59 19.79 -19.04
CA PRO A 8 -51.17 19.44 -20.34
C PRO A 8 -50.64 18.12 -20.94
N SER A 9 -51.22 17.75 -22.08
CA SER A 9 -50.97 16.54 -22.89
C SER A 9 -51.33 16.87 -24.37
N VAL A 10 -51.06 16.07 -25.41
CA VAL A 10 -50.98 14.60 -25.57
C VAL A 10 -50.02 14.28 -26.73
N ASN A 11 -49.20 13.20 -26.66
CA ASN A 11 -49.11 12.23 -27.77
C ASN A 11 -48.37 10.92 -27.48
N LYS A 12 -48.99 9.82 -27.93
CA LYS A 12 -48.41 8.49 -28.04
C LYS A 12 -48.00 8.27 -29.50
N ASN A 13 -46.95 7.48 -29.73
CA ASN A 13 -46.85 6.64 -30.92
C ASN A 13 -46.18 5.32 -30.54
N GLU A 14 -46.63 4.24 -31.16
CA GLU A 14 -46.27 2.86 -30.89
C GLU A 14 -44.94 2.50 -31.57
N TYR A 15 -44.13 1.60 -30.99
CA TYR A 15 -43.33 0.63 -31.76
C TYR A 15 -43.01 -0.62 -30.92
N THR A 16 -43.82 -1.65 -31.16
CA THR A 16 -43.56 -3.11 -31.15
C THR A 16 -42.18 -3.65 -30.72
N HIS A 17 -42.17 -4.58 -29.76
CA HIS A 17 -41.14 -5.64 -29.63
C HIS A 17 -41.30 -6.71 -30.72
N PRO A 18 -40.22 -7.41 -31.13
CA PRO A 18 -40.06 -8.84 -30.77
C PRO A 18 -38.55 -9.26 -30.62
N PRO A 19 -38.16 -10.56 -30.62
CA PRO A 19 -38.29 -11.46 -29.48
C PRO A 19 -36.95 -12.11 -29.03
N VAL A 20 -36.99 -12.84 -27.92
CA VAL A 20 -35.87 -13.68 -27.43
C VAL A 20 -35.78 -14.99 -28.23
N MET A 21 -34.57 -15.38 -28.68
CA MET A 21 -34.28 -16.77 -29.04
C MET A 21 -32.78 -17.13 -29.01
N SER A 22 -32.49 -18.34 -28.51
CA SER A 22 -31.31 -19.19 -28.76
C SER A 22 -31.80 -20.65 -28.63
N PRO A 23 -31.05 -21.71 -29.02
CA PRO A 23 -29.64 -21.75 -29.43
C PRO A 23 -29.34 -22.61 -30.70
N ALA A 24 -28.04 -22.72 -31.00
CA ALA A 24 -27.37 -23.85 -31.68
C ALA A 24 -27.77 -24.24 -33.13
N SER A 25 -26.91 -23.89 -34.08
CA SER A 25 -26.23 -24.82 -35.02
C SER A 25 -25.58 -24.05 -36.18
N PHE A 26 -24.33 -24.39 -36.52
CA PHE A 26 -23.90 -24.82 -37.87
C PHE A 26 -22.37 -24.96 -37.90
N PHE A 27 -21.92 -26.18 -38.21
CA PHE A 27 -20.53 -26.51 -38.53
C PHE A 27 -20.32 -26.45 -40.05
N ASN A 28 -19.06 -26.51 -40.49
CA ASN A 28 -18.59 -26.70 -41.89
C ASN A 28 -18.72 -25.45 -42.80
N ASN A 29 -17.76 -25.10 -43.67
CA ASN A 29 -16.54 -25.76 -44.18
C ASN A 29 -15.38 -24.75 -44.35
N ILE A 30 -14.12 -25.21 -44.42
CA ILE A 30 -13.04 -24.79 -45.37
C ILE A 30 -11.75 -25.59 -45.09
N VAL A 31 -11.47 -26.57 -45.96
CA VAL A 31 -10.21 -27.34 -46.21
C VAL A 31 -10.43 -27.87 -47.67
N PRO A 32 -9.45 -27.98 -48.63
CA PRO A 32 -8.08 -28.44 -48.41
C PRO A 32 -6.94 -27.88 -49.30
N ARG A 33 -5.69 -28.15 -48.87
CA ARG A 33 -4.66 -28.76 -49.74
C ARG A 33 -3.55 -29.43 -48.90
N SER A 34 -2.92 -30.45 -49.47
CA SER A 34 -2.10 -31.46 -48.79
C SER A 34 -0.62 -31.42 -49.19
N SER A 35 0.26 -31.93 -48.32
CA SER A 35 1.45 -32.70 -48.71
C SER A 35 1.86 -33.65 -47.57
N HIS A 36 2.53 -34.75 -47.90
CA HIS A 36 2.67 -35.94 -47.03
C HIS A 36 3.95 -35.98 -46.18
N ALA A 37 3.85 -36.56 -44.98
CA ALA A 37 4.90 -37.38 -44.37
C ALA A 37 4.26 -38.45 -43.44
N THR A 38 4.85 -39.64 -43.36
CA THR A 38 4.25 -40.88 -42.81
C THR A 38 4.46 -41.08 -41.29
N PRO A 39 3.53 -41.74 -40.57
CA PRO A 39 3.67 -42.07 -39.15
C PRO A 39 4.38 -43.45 -38.89
N PRO A 40 4.88 -43.70 -37.67
CA PRO A 40 5.52 -44.96 -37.28
C PRO A 40 4.51 -46.07 -36.87
N PRO A 41 4.95 -47.36 -36.78
CA PRO A 41 4.08 -48.52 -36.52
C PRO A 41 3.73 -48.72 -35.03
N PRO A 42 2.72 -49.56 -34.71
CA PRO A 42 2.10 -49.66 -33.38
C PRO A 42 2.77 -50.69 -32.46
N TYR A 43 2.49 -50.58 -31.15
CA TYR A 43 2.62 -51.69 -30.20
C TYR A 43 1.35 -51.83 -29.36
N SER A 44 1.11 -53.05 -28.90
CA SER A 44 -0.20 -53.62 -28.58
C SER A 44 -0.80 -53.24 -27.23
N ASP A 45 -2.13 -53.34 -27.21
CA ASP A 45 -3.07 -53.41 -26.09
C ASP A 45 -2.51 -53.96 -24.75
N HIS A 46 -2.96 -53.36 -23.65
CA HIS A 46 -3.81 -54.10 -22.72
C HIS A 46 -4.91 -53.21 -22.13
N ILE A 47 -6.14 -53.63 -22.37
CA ILE A 47 -7.40 -53.06 -21.87
C ILE A 47 -7.49 -53.24 -20.34
N LEU A 48 -7.96 -52.21 -19.63
CA LEU A 48 -9.02 -52.38 -18.61
C LEU A 48 -9.71 -51.04 -18.27
N SER A 49 -11.02 -51.13 -18.07
CA SER A 49 -11.99 -50.04 -18.05
C SER A 49 -12.08 -49.25 -16.73
N ILE A 50 -12.39 -47.96 -16.84
CA ILE A 50 -12.83 -47.09 -15.75
C ILE A 50 -14.34 -47.27 -15.50
N PRO A 51 -14.79 -47.37 -14.24
CA PRO A 51 -16.12 -46.92 -13.81
C PRO A 51 -16.05 -45.60 -13.03
N ALA A 52 -17.20 -44.93 -12.93
CA ALA A 52 -17.35 -43.53 -12.54
C ALA A 52 -16.97 -43.17 -11.09
N ALA A 53 -16.85 -41.86 -10.86
CA ALA A 53 -16.62 -41.28 -9.55
C ALA A 53 -17.85 -41.40 -8.63
N ASP A 54 -17.68 -42.02 -7.46
CA ASP A 54 -18.46 -41.78 -6.24
C ASP A 54 -17.84 -42.52 -5.04
N ALA A 55 -16.71 -42.01 -4.49
CA ALA A 55 -16.19 -42.32 -3.14
C ALA A 55 -14.83 -41.63 -2.86
N MET A 56 -14.80 -40.30 -2.69
CA MET A 56 -13.55 -39.59 -2.34
C MET A 56 -13.59 -38.87 -0.97
N TYR A 57 -14.17 -39.56 0.03
CA TYR A 57 -14.23 -39.07 1.42
C TYR A 57 -13.98 -40.18 2.49
N SER A 58 -13.09 -41.15 2.21
CA SER A 58 -12.78 -42.23 3.19
C SER A 58 -11.38 -42.89 3.09
N SER A 59 -10.34 -42.17 2.64
CA SER A 59 -9.01 -42.78 2.39
C SER A 59 -7.81 -42.18 3.15
N ALA A 60 -8.05 -41.25 4.09
CA ALA A 60 -6.99 -40.69 4.93
C ALA A 60 -6.55 -41.62 6.09
N THR A 61 -7.45 -42.50 6.57
CA THR A 61 -7.21 -43.42 7.70
C THR A 61 -6.62 -44.78 7.27
N ALA A 62 -6.93 -45.27 6.07
CA ALA A 62 -6.50 -46.59 5.59
C ALA A 62 -4.98 -46.69 5.28
N ARG A 63 -4.26 -45.57 5.17
CA ARG A 63 -2.84 -45.57 4.76
C ARG A 63 -1.84 -45.77 5.91
N GLN A 64 -2.31 -45.98 7.14
CA GLN A 64 -1.46 -46.28 8.31
C GLN A 64 -1.35 -47.77 8.66
N GLU A 65 -2.20 -48.65 8.13
CA GLU A 65 -2.20 -50.09 8.49
C GLU A 65 -1.32 -50.97 7.57
N ALA A 66 -0.86 -50.44 6.44
CA ALA A 66 -0.15 -51.19 5.39
C ALA A 66 1.37 -51.36 5.59
N VAL A 67 1.92 -51.17 6.80
CA VAL A 67 3.36 -51.33 7.08
C VAL A 67 3.68 -52.56 7.97
N HIS A 68 2.69 -53.14 8.65
CA HIS A 68 2.87 -54.36 9.46
C HIS A 68 2.71 -55.68 8.67
N ARG A 69 3.46 -55.82 7.56
CA ARG A 69 3.76 -57.14 6.95
C ARG A 69 5.19 -57.21 6.41
N ARG A 70 6.18 -57.15 7.31
CA ARG A 70 7.52 -57.72 7.06
C ARG A 70 7.59 -59.11 7.68
N ARG A 71 8.07 -60.09 6.92
CA ARG A 71 8.26 -61.49 7.36
C ARG A 71 9.17 -61.53 8.60
N PRO A 72 8.92 -62.42 9.57
CA PRO A 72 9.85 -62.63 10.68
C PRO A 72 11.14 -63.25 10.12
N MET A 73 12.24 -62.52 10.20
CA MET A 73 13.58 -63.09 10.01
C MET A 73 13.89 -63.93 11.25
N LYS A 74 13.97 -65.25 11.06
CA LYS A 74 14.12 -66.23 12.14
C LYS A 74 15.56 -66.19 12.68
N TRP A 75 15.83 -65.24 13.58
CA TRP A 75 17.04 -65.27 14.40
C TRP A 75 16.98 -66.46 15.34
N LEU A 76 18.09 -67.17 15.48
CA LEU A 76 18.23 -68.29 16.39
C LEU A 76 18.05 -67.78 17.82
N ALA A 77 17.09 -68.35 18.54
CA ALA A 77 16.97 -68.17 19.97
C ALA A 77 18.02 -69.04 20.65
N THR A 78 18.89 -68.40 21.43
CA THR A 78 19.50 -68.99 22.62
C THR A 78 19.01 -68.16 23.78
N ASP A 79 18.20 -68.76 24.64
CA ASP A 79 17.64 -68.09 25.82
C ASP A 79 18.74 -67.78 26.83
N ASP A 80 18.91 -66.50 27.15
CA ASP A 80 19.16 -66.05 28.52
C ASP A 80 18.71 -64.58 28.67
N ASP A 81 18.36 -64.16 29.89
CA ASP A 81 17.84 -62.83 30.28
C ASP A 81 16.48 -62.38 29.67
N GLY A 82 15.40 -62.70 30.39
CA GLY A 82 14.06 -62.16 30.12
C GLY A 82 13.87 -60.69 30.51
N LEU A 83 13.16 -59.94 29.64
CA LEU A 83 12.78 -58.51 29.74
C LEU A 83 13.89 -57.51 29.34
N PRO A 84 13.69 -56.76 28.23
CA PRO A 84 12.93 -55.51 28.43
C PRO A 84 12.00 -55.07 27.28
N HIS A 85 11.99 -55.76 26.13
CA HIS A 85 11.45 -55.23 24.87
C HIS A 85 9.95 -54.84 24.92
N ASP A 86 9.15 -55.61 25.66
CA ASP A 86 7.71 -55.39 25.82
C ASP A 86 7.36 -54.20 26.75
N LYS A 87 8.25 -53.89 27.72
CA LYS A 87 8.12 -52.68 28.57
C LYS A 87 8.37 -51.41 27.74
N PHE A 88 9.32 -51.43 26.81
CA PHE A 88 9.59 -50.30 25.91
C PHE A 88 8.42 -50.01 24.98
N TYR A 89 7.84 -51.03 24.33
CA TYR A 89 6.65 -50.84 23.49
C TYR A 89 5.44 -50.29 24.25
N LYS A 90 5.18 -50.81 25.46
CA LYS A 90 4.10 -50.29 26.34
C LYS A 90 4.35 -48.84 26.74
N ALA A 91 5.58 -48.48 27.11
CA ALA A 91 5.95 -47.10 27.44
C ALA A 91 5.85 -46.14 26.24
N GLU A 92 6.20 -46.58 25.03
CA GLU A 92 6.03 -45.77 23.81
C GLU A 92 4.55 -45.56 23.46
N HIS A 93 3.73 -46.62 23.52
CA HIS A 93 2.28 -46.51 23.34
C HIS A 93 1.64 -45.56 24.37
N GLN A 94 1.99 -45.67 25.65
CA GLN A 94 1.52 -44.75 26.69
C GLN A 94 1.95 -43.29 26.42
N ARG A 95 3.19 -43.07 25.97
CA ARG A 95 3.67 -41.73 25.57
C ARG A 95 2.91 -41.16 24.38
N LEU A 96 2.58 -41.98 23.38
CA LEU A 96 1.80 -41.58 22.21
C LEU A 96 0.34 -41.26 22.59
N GLN A 97 -0.29 -42.10 23.42
CA GLN A 97 -1.63 -41.87 23.97
C GLN A 97 -1.68 -40.59 24.81
N ALA A 98 -0.72 -40.37 25.72
CA ALA A 98 -0.64 -39.16 26.53
C ALA A 98 -0.44 -37.88 25.67
N LYS A 99 0.39 -37.94 24.63
CA LYS A 99 0.54 -36.84 23.66
C LYS A 99 -0.76 -36.55 22.92
N GLN A 100 -1.47 -37.58 22.46
CA GLN A 100 -2.75 -37.44 21.76
C GLN A 100 -3.83 -36.88 22.70
N GLN A 101 -3.90 -37.36 23.95
CA GLN A 101 -4.83 -36.87 24.96
C GLN A 101 -4.55 -35.40 25.32
N SER A 102 -3.28 -35.01 25.49
CA SER A 102 -2.93 -33.59 25.69
C SER A 102 -3.34 -32.76 24.48
N ARG A 103 -3.03 -33.19 23.25
CA ARG A 103 -3.41 -32.46 22.03
C ARG A 103 -4.93 -32.27 21.93
N ASN A 104 -5.71 -33.30 22.26
CA ASN A 104 -7.18 -33.22 22.28
C ASN A 104 -7.69 -32.26 23.36
N ARG A 105 -7.08 -32.25 24.56
CA ARG A 105 -7.36 -31.26 25.61
C ARG A 105 -7.04 -29.85 25.14
N ASP A 106 -5.90 -29.66 24.49
CA ASP A 106 -5.41 -28.36 24.04
C ASP A 106 -6.31 -27.77 22.94
N TRP A 107 -6.84 -28.60 22.04
CA TRP A 107 -7.90 -28.22 21.10
C TRP A 107 -9.21 -27.82 21.78
N ARG A 108 -9.67 -28.58 22.80
CA ARG A 108 -10.89 -28.23 23.55
C ARG A 108 -10.75 -26.88 24.27
N ILE A 109 -9.60 -26.65 24.92
CA ILE A 109 -9.28 -25.37 25.58
C ILE A 109 -9.23 -24.24 24.56
N SER A 110 -8.51 -24.43 23.45
CA SER A 110 -8.44 -23.43 22.37
C SER A 110 -9.80 -23.08 21.78
N MET A 111 -10.70 -24.06 21.63
CA MET A 111 -12.06 -23.82 21.12
C MET A 111 -12.90 -23.05 22.14
N ALA A 112 -12.84 -23.43 23.43
CA ALA A 112 -13.54 -22.72 24.49
C ALA A 112 -13.06 -21.26 24.61
N LEU A 113 -11.74 -21.02 24.55
CA LEU A 113 -11.14 -19.68 24.54
C LEU A 113 -11.58 -18.87 23.31
N PHE A 114 -11.70 -19.49 22.14
CA PHE A 114 -12.17 -18.82 20.93
C PHE A 114 -13.65 -18.43 21.02
N VAL A 115 -14.53 -19.33 21.46
CA VAL A 115 -15.96 -19.03 21.67
C VAL A 115 -16.15 -17.93 22.72
N TRP A 116 -15.37 -17.95 23.79
CA TRP A 116 -15.37 -16.91 24.81
C TRP A 116 -14.86 -15.55 24.28
N ALA A 117 -13.81 -15.57 23.45
CA ALA A 117 -13.31 -14.38 22.77
C ALA A 117 -14.35 -13.80 21.79
N LEU A 118 -15.09 -14.64 21.05
CA LEU A 118 -16.18 -14.18 20.20
C LEU A 118 -17.24 -13.44 21.02
N PHE A 119 -17.71 -14.01 22.13
CA PHE A 119 -18.68 -13.36 23.01
C PHE A 119 -18.21 -11.97 23.47
N ILE A 120 -16.95 -11.84 23.90
CA ILE A 120 -16.38 -10.56 24.36
C ILE A 120 -16.22 -9.55 23.22
N ARG A 121 -15.64 -9.96 22.06
CA ARG A 121 -15.33 -9.03 20.96
C ARG A 121 -16.58 -8.57 20.20
N PHE A 122 -17.63 -9.38 20.17
CA PHE A 122 -18.90 -9.07 19.49
C PHE A 122 -19.94 -8.43 20.42
N TRP A 123 -19.64 -8.28 21.72
CA TRP A 123 -20.59 -7.67 22.65
C TRP A 123 -21.01 -6.27 22.18
N HIS A 124 -22.32 -6.10 22.02
CA HIS A 124 -22.98 -4.87 21.56
C HIS A 124 -22.48 -4.33 20.20
N ILE A 125 -21.85 -5.10 19.32
CA ILE A 125 -21.04 -4.62 18.16
C ILE A 125 -21.67 -3.53 17.25
N TRP A 126 -23.00 -3.40 17.26
CA TRP A 126 -23.78 -2.34 16.62
C TRP A 126 -23.62 -0.93 17.25
N GLU A 127 -23.15 -0.79 18.48
CA GLU A 127 -23.08 0.49 19.20
C GLU A 127 -21.67 1.11 19.18
N PRO A 128 -21.44 2.39 18.87
CA PRO A 128 -22.41 3.37 18.39
C PRO A 128 -22.74 3.13 16.91
N ALA A 129 -23.96 3.43 16.51
CA ALA A 129 -24.42 3.34 15.12
C ALA A 129 -23.95 4.53 14.26
N SER A 130 -22.77 5.08 14.55
CA SER A 130 -22.18 6.22 13.85
C SER A 130 -20.67 6.04 13.68
N VAL A 131 -20.09 6.84 12.79
CA VAL A 131 -18.66 6.85 12.45
C VAL A 131 -17.80 7.19 13.68
N VAL A 132 -16.77 6.38 13.92
CA VAL A 132 -15.80 6.54 15.01
C VAL A 132 -14.44 7.04 14.45
N PHE A 133 -13.55 7.53 15.32
CA PHE A 133 -12.16 7.85 14.98
C PHE A 133 -11.51 6.77 14.11
N ASP A 134 -10.79 7.22 13.08
CA ASP A 134 -10.19 6.42 11.99
C ASP A 134 -11.14 5.56 11.14
N GLU A 135 -12.38 5.28 11.54
CA GLU A 135 -13.41 4.76 10.62
C GLU A 135 -13.72 5.77 9.51
N VAL A 136 -13.55 7.08 9.76
CA VAL A 136 -13.52 8.15 8.74
C VAL A 136 -12.57 7.81 7.58
N HIS A 137 -11.34 7.42 7.91
CA HIS A 137 -10.30 7.11 6.93
C HIS A 137 -10.54 5.75 6.28
N PHE A 138 -10.64 4.68 7.07
CA PHE A 138 -10.64 3.32 6.54
C PHE A 138 -11.98 2.91 5.92
N GLY A 139 -13.10 3.45 6.42
CA GLY A 139 -14.40 3.37 5.74
C GLY A 139 -14.41 4.17 4.44
N GLY A 140 -13.88 5.40 4.45
CA GLY A 140 -13.73 6.22 3.24
C GLY A 140 -12.89 5.55 2.15
N PHE A 141 -11.80 4.87 2.53
CA PHE A 141 -11.01 4.06 1.60
C PHE A 141 -11.77 2.82 1.08
N ALA A 142 -12.61 2.19 1.90
CA ALA A 142 -13.48 1.10 1.44
C ALA A 142 -14.48 1.58 0.39
N SER A 143 -15.11 2.75 0.59
CA SER A 143 -15.93 3.42 -0.45
C SER A 143 -15.13 3.65 -1.73
N LYS A 144 -13.90 4.16 -1.64
CA LYS A 144 -13.03 4.45 -2.80
C LYS A 144 -12.66 3.20 -3.59
N TYR A 145 -12.38 2.06 -2.93
CA TYR A 145 -12.22 0.76 -3.61
C TYR A 145 -13.48 0.27 -4.30
N ILE A 146 -14.65 0.37 -3.66
CA ILE A 146 -15.92 -0.11 -4.24
C ILE A 146 -16.29 0.73 -5.47
N ARG A 147 -16.07 2.05 -5.40
CA ARG A 147 -16.23 2.99 -6.52
C ARG A 147 -15.10 2.90 -7.56
N THR A 148 -14.07 2.09 -7.32
CA THR A 148 -12.91 1.88 -8.22
C THR A 148 -12.11 3.15 -8.54
N ARG A 149 -12.06 4.10 -7.59
CA ARG A 149 -11.45 5.44 -7.72
C ARG A 149 -10.13 5.52 -6.96
N PHE A 150 -9.05 5.89 -7.65
CA PHE A 150 -7.70 5.94 -7.08
C PHE A 150 -7.58 6.92 -5.92
N PHE A 151 -6.79 6.53 -4.93
CA PHE A 151 -6.49 7.32 -3.74
C PHE A 151 -5.08 6.99 -3.26
N MET A 152 -4.46 7.95 -2.57
CA MET A 152 -3.15 7.79 -1.96
C MET A 152 -3.36 7.71 -0.43
N ASP A 153 -2.74 6.73 0.22
CA ASP A 153 -2.71 6.55 1.67
C ASP A 153 -1.31 6.06 2.09
N VAL A 154 -0.86 6.44 3.28
CA VAL A 154 0.48 6.08 3.82
C VAL A 154 0.63 4.60 4.18
N HIS A 155 -0.48 3.86 4.30
CA HIS A 155 -0.42 2.44 4.64
C HIS A 155 -0.52 1.52 3.42
N PRO A 156 0.18 0.39 3.40
CA PRO A 156 -0.01 -0.67 2.40
C PRO A 156 -1.48 -1.17 2.26
N PRO A 157 -1.86 -1.77 1.12
CA PRO A 157 -3.27 -1.84 0.73
C PRO A 157 -4.09 -2.99 1.34
N LEU A 158 -3.47 -4.09 1.81
CA LEU A 158 -4.18 -5.36 2.11
C LEU A 158 -5.32 -5.18 3.12
N ALA A 159 -5.07 -4.56 4.27
CA ALA A 159 -6.10 -4.40 5.30
C ALA A 159 -7.30 -3.60 4.78
N LYS A 160 -7.06 -2.52 4.00
CA LYS A 160 -8.12 -1.73 3.38
C LYS A 160 -8.88 -2.51 2.31
N MET A 161 -8.19 -3.31 1.49
CA MET A 161 -8.82 -4.18 0.48
C MET A 161 -9.69 -5.27 1.12
N LEU A 162 -9.28 -5.85 2.27
CA LEU A 162 -10.08 -6.83 2.99
C LEU A 162 -11.35 -6.20 3.59
N ILE A 163 -11.25 -5.00 4.17
CA ILE A 163 -12.42 -4.24 4.65
C ILE A 163 -13.37 -3.91 3.49
N ALA A 164 -12.84 -3.43 2.35
CA ALA A 164 -13.62 -3.15 1.15
C ALA A 164 -14.30 -4.40 0.57
N LEU A 165 -13.61 -5.54 0.58
CA LEU A 165 -14.17 -6.84 0.15
C LEU A 165 -15.35 -7.25 1.04
N VAL A 166 -15.19 -7.17 2.36
CA VAL A 166 -16.28 -7.48 3.31
C VAL A 166 -17.46 -6.52 3.14
N ALA A 167 -17.21 -5.23 3.00
CA ALA A 167 -18.25 -4.23 2.78
C ALA A 167 -19.02 -4.50 1.48
N LYS A 168 -18.31 -4.80 0.38
CA LYS A 168 -18.91 -5.14 -0.92
C LYS A 168 -19.73 -6.43 -0.86
N LEU A 169 -19.24 -7.47 -0.18
CA LEU A 169 -19.97 -8.72 0.03
C LEU A 169 -21.20 -8.53 0.93
N ALA A 170 -21.19 -7.53 1.81
CA ALA A 170 -22.32 -7.12 2.64
C ALA A 170 -23.31 -6.17 1.93
N GLY A 171 -23.12 -5.90 0.63
CA GLY A 171 -24.02 -5.06 -0.16
C GLY A 171 -23.73 -3.56 -0.14
N PHE A 172 -22.58 -3.12 0.38
CA PHE A 172 -22.22 -1.69 0.36
C PHE A 172 -21.91 -1.21 -1.07
N ASP A 173 -22.51 -0.07 -1.45
CA ASP A 173 -22.37 0.56 -2.77
C ASP A 173 -21.21 1.58 -2.85
N GLY A 174 -20.65 1.97 -1.70
CA GLY A 174 -19.59 2.97 -1.59
C GLY A 174 -20.07 4.43 -1.72
N HIS A 175 -21.37 4.71 -1.75
CA HIS A 175 -21.86 6.09 -1.90
C HIS A 175 -21.80 6.91 -0.61
N PHE A 176 -21.90 6.28 0.56
CA PHE A 176 -21.74 6.95 1.85
C PHE A 176 -20.35 7.59 2.00
N ASN A 177 -20.33 8.85 2.42
CA ASN A 177 -19.13 9.65 2.63
C ASN A 177 -18.77 9.66 4.12
N PHE A 178 -17.69 8.98 4.47
CA PHE A 178 -17.16 8.91 5.84
C PHE A 178 -16.40 10.20 6.17
N LYS A 179 -17.12 11.30 6.42
CA LYS A 179 -16.51 12.63 6.53
C LYS A 179 -16.16 13.00 7.97
N ASP A 180 -17.14 12.93 8.87
CA ASP A 180 -17.03 13.47 10.22
C ASP A 180 -17.31 12.38 11.27
N ILE A 181 -16.66 12.48 12.44
CA ILE A 181 -16.92 11.56 13.56
C ILE A 181 -18.31 11.85 14.13
N GLY A 182 -19.16 10.82 14.18
CA GLY A 182 -20.55 10.94 14.62
C GLY A 182 -21.60 10.93 13.49
N ASP A 183 -21.17 10.88 12.22
CA ASP A 183 -22.05 10.65 11.06
C ASP A 183 -22.83 9.34 11.22
N ASP A 184 -24.13 9.33 10.90
CA ASP A 184 -25.02 8.19 11.10
C ASP A 184 -24.83 7.08 10.04
N TYR A 185 -24.92 5.82 10.46
CA TYR A 185 -24.85 4.66 9.57
C TYR A 185 -26.21 4.05 9.20
N ILE A 186 -27.28 4.35 9.94
CA ILE A 186 -28.58 3.69 9.83
C ILE A 186 -29.38 4.26 8.65
N GLU A 187 -29.56 5.57 8.58
CA GLU A 187 -30.29 6.23 7.49
C GLU A 187 -29.68 5.95 6.10
N PRO A 188 -28.34 5.96 5.91
CA PRO A 188 -27.72 5.64 4.62
C PRO A 188 -27.56 4.13 4.36
N GLY A 189 -27.99 3.25 5.28
CA GLY A 189 -27.96 1.79 5.08
C GLY A 189 -26.56 1.17 5.03
N VAL A 190 -25.56 1.75 5.70
CA VAL A 190 -24.17 1.24 5.67
C VAL A 190 -24.08 -0.10 6.42
N PRO A 191 -23.47 -1.17 5.86
CA PRO A 191 -23.33 -2.46 6.57
C PRO A 191 -22.17 -2.46 7.58
N TYR A 192 -22.07 -1.40 8.39
CA TYR A 192 -20.99 -1.19 9.36
C TYR A 192 -20.86 -2.33 10.37
N ILE A 193 -21.97 -2.97 10.76
CA ILE A 193 -21.99 -4.13 11.67
C ILE A 193 -21.17 -5.28 11.07
N THR A 194 -21.30 -5.56 9.78
CA THR A 194 -20.56 -6.63 9.10
C THR A 194 -19.08 -6.26 8.93
N MET A 195 -18.78 -5.00 8.64
CA MET A 195 -17.40 -4.49 8.56
C MET A 195 -16.68 -4.55 9.92
N ARG A 196 -17.35 -4.14 11.01
CA ARG A 196 -16.87 -4.29 12.39
C ARG A 196 -16.76 -5.76 12.79
N SER A 197 -17.69 -6.62 12.37
CA SER A 197 -17.65 -8.06 12.63
C SER A 197 -16.41 -8.73 12.05
N PHE A 198 -15.95 -8.33 10.86
CA PHE A 198 -14.68 -8.78 10.32
C PHE A 198 -13.49 -8.39 11.22
N CYS A 199 -13.44 -7.15 11.70
CA CYS A 199 -12.39 -6.68 12.60
C CYS A 199 -12.42 -7.41 13.95
N ALA A 200 -13.63 -7.58 14.51
CA ALA A 200 -13.85 -8.29 15.77
C ALA A 200 -13.47 -9.77 15.68
N LEU A 201 -13.75 -10.42 14.54
CA LEU A 201 -13.33 -11.80 14.27
C LEU A 201 -11.80 -11.93 14.20
N ASN A 202 -11.11 -11.03 13.51
CA ASN A 202 -9.64 -11.00 13.49
C ASN A 202 -9.10 -10.87 14.93
N GLY A 203 -9.64 -9.94 15.73
CA GLY A 203 -9.28 -9.75 17.14
C GLY A 203 -9.65 -10.92 18.06
N ALA A 204 -10.70 -11.68 17.76
CA ALA A 204 -11.06 -12.90 18.49
C ALA A 204 -10.09 -14.05 18.17
N LEU A 205 -9.64 -14.17 16.91
CA LEU A 205 -8.67 -15.19 16.48
C LEU A 205 -7.27 -15.01 17.10
N VAL A 206 -6.88 -13.79 17.51
CA VAL A 206 -5.62 -13.57 18.24
C VAL A 206 -5.56 -14.36 19.56
N VAL A 207 -6.69 -14.57 20.23
CA VAL A 207 -6.77 -15.26 21.55
C VAL A 207 -6.32 -16.73 21.48
N PRO A 208 -6.89 -17.61 20.63
CA PRO A 208 -6.39 -18.98 20.47
C PRO A 208 -4.99 -19.02 19.83
N LEU A 209 -4.61 -18.06 18.99
CA LEU A 209 -3.24 -17.96 18.46
C LEU A 209 -2.21 -17.71 19.58
N ALA A 210 -2.52 -16.85 20.56
CA ALA A 210 -1.69 -16.63 21.74
C ALA A 210 -1.55 -17.91 22.58
N TYR A 211 -2.65 -18.64 22.82
CA TYR A 211 -2.63 -19.94 23.49
C TYR A 211 -1.67 -20.92 22.79
N TRP A 212 -1.85 -21.13 21.49
CA TRP A 212 -1.03 -22.07 20.72
C TRP A 212 0.43 -21.62 20.59
N THR A 213 0.71 -20.32 20.57
CA THR A 213 2.09 -19.79 20.54
C THR A 213 2.83 -20.16 21.82
N ILE A 214 2.23 -19.91 22.99
CA ILE A 214 2.83 -20.24 24.29
C ILE A 214 2.97 -21.75 24.48
N ARG A 215 2.02 -22.55 23.99
CA ARG A 215 2.16 -24.03 23.96
C ARG A 215 3.21 -24.52 22.97
N GLY A 216 3.36 -23.85 21.83
CA GLY A 216 4.42 -24.10 20.87
C GLY A 216 5.82 -23.83 21.44
N CYS A 217 5.96 -22.79 22.27
CA CYS A 217 7.20 -22.51 23.01
C CYS A 217 7.49 -23.50 24.16
N GLY A 218 6.66 -24.54 24.35
CA GLY A 218 6.88 -25.60 25.35
C GLY A 218 6.37 -25.29 26.76
N HIS A 219 5.67 -24.19 26.97
CA HIS A 219 5.11 -23.84 28.29
C HIS A 219 3.88 -24.69 28.67
N SER A 220 3.53 -24.62 29.96
CA SER A 220 2.41 -25.35 30.55
C SER A 220 1.04 -24.92 30.01
N VAL A 221 0.03 -25.78 30.19
CA VAL A 221 -1.37 -25.46 29.88
C VAL A 221 -1.81 -24.16 30.55
N SER A 222 -1.50 -24.01 31.84
CA SER A 222 -1.90 -22.85 32.65
C SER A 222 -1.26 -21.56 32.16
N ALA A 223 0.03 -21.56 31.83
CA ALA A 223 0.71 -20.38 31.30
C ALA A 223 0.10 -19.92 29.96
N ALA A 224 -0.26 -20.86 29.09
CA ALA A 224 -0.92 -20.55 27.82
C ALA A 224 -2.37 -20.04 28.00
N ILE A 225 -3.12 -20.56 28.97
CA ILE A 225 -4.43 -20.02 29.34
C ILE A 225 -4.28 -18.58 29.83
N VAL A 226 -3.35 -18.31 30.76
CA VAL A 226 -3.11 -16.97 31.30
C VAL A 226 -2.78 -15.97 30.18
N ALA A 227 -1.86 -16.32 29.28
CA ALA A 227 -1.51 -15.45 28.14
C ALA A 227 -2.70 -15.19 27.20
N ALA A 228 -3.50 -16.21 26.89
CA ALA A 228 -4.70 -16.05 26.07
C ALA A 228 -5.76 -15.18 26.76
N LEU A 229 -5.98 -15.35 28.06
CA LEU A 229 -6.91 -14.53 28.84
C LEU A 229 -6.44 -13.07 28.97
N MET A 230 -5.14 -12.83 29.14
CA MET A 230 -4.56 -11.47 29.12
C MET A 230 -4.84 -10.76 27.79
N VAL A 231 -4.66 -11.44 26.65
CA VAL A 231 -5.02 -10.91 25.33
C VAL A 231 -6.53 -10.73 25.17
N CYS A 232 -7.34 -11.65 25.73
CA CYS A 232 -8.80 -11.61 25.65
C CYS A 232 -9.41 -10.43 26.43
N TYR A 233 -8.89 -10.15 27.62
CA TYR A 233 -9.37 -9.11 28.55
C TYR A 233 -8.57 -7.81 28.51
N ASP A 234 -7.73 -7.57 27.49
CA ASP A 234 -7.15 -6.25 27.29
C ASP A 234 -8.15 -5.28 26.65
N ASN A 235 -8.48 -4.22 27.39
CA ASN A 235 -9.45 -3.21 27.00
C ASN A 235 -9.03 -2.44 25.75
N GLY A 236 -7.73 -2.22 25.54
CA GLY A 236 -7.20 -1.53 24.36
C GLY A 236 -7.43 -2.36 23.10
N LEU A 237 -7.12 -3.66 23.17
CA LEU A 237 -7.44 -4.62 22.12
C LEU A 237 -8.96 -4.78 21.89
N ILE A 238 -9.80 -4.69 22.93
CA ILE A 238 -11.27 -4.72 22.76
C ILE A 238 -11.75 -3.48 22.00
N ALA A 239 -11.37 -2.27 22.46
CA ALA A 239 -11.77 -1.02 21.84
C ALA A 239 -11.29 -0.92 20.38
N ASN A 240 -10.04 -1.28 20.12
CA ASN A 240 -9.44 -1.28 18.79
C ASN A 240 -10.07 -2.32 17.85
N ASN A 241 -10.20 -3.57 18.29
CA ASN A 241 -10.59 -4.66 17.39
C ASN A 241 -12.06 -4.67 17.01
N ARG A 242 -12.89 -3.88 17.68
CA ARG A 242 -14.32 -3.80 17.46
C ARG A 242 -14.73 -2.81 16.36
N LEU A 243 -13.81 -1.97 15.89
CA LEU A 243 -14.06 -0.87 14.95
C LEU A 243 -13.45 -1.16 13.58
N ILE A 244 -13.84 -0.38 12.56
CA ILE A 244 -13.37 -0.50 11.18
C ILE A 244 -11.95 0.11 11.05
N LEU A 245 -10.95 -0.61 11.58
CA LEU A 245 -9.55 -0.19 11.64
C LEU A 245 -8.63 -1.17 10.87
N LEU A 246 -7.39 -0.75 10.56
CA LEU A 246 -6.39 -1.64 9.92
C LEU A 246 -5.59 -2.49 10.91
N ASP A 247 -5.54 -2.07 12.17
CA ASP A 247 -4.77 -2.77 13.21
C ASP A 247 -5.33 -4.17 13.58
N PRO A 248 -6.65 -4.46 13.50
CA PRO A 248 -7.17 -5.81 13.77
C PRO A 248 -6.67 -6.91 12.82
N PRO A 249 -6.72 -6.78 11.47
CA PRO A 249 -6.08 -7.75 10.58
C PRO A 249 -4.55 -7.75 10.70
N LEU A 250 -3.91 -6.59 10.97
CA LEU A 250 -2.46 -6.52 11.24
C LEU A 250 -2.07 -7.38 12.46
N LEU A 251 -2.81 -7.27 13.57
CA LEU A 251 -2.59 -8.05 14.79
C LEU A 251 -2.83 -9.54 14.55
N PHE A 252 -3.88 -9.90 13.80
CA PHE A 252 -4.15 -11.28 13.39
C PHE A 252 -2.98 -11.87 12.59
N PHE A 253 -2.53 -11.21 11.52
CA PHE A 253 -1.41 -11.69 10.72
C PHE A 253 -0.11 -11.73 11.52
N THR A 254 0.14 -10.77 12.40
CA THR A 254 1.31 -10.77 13.31
C THR A 254 1.30 -11.98 14.24
N ALA A 255 0.16 -12.27 14.89
CA ALA A 255 0.00 -13.41 15.78
C ALA A 255 0.10 -14.75 15.03
N ALA A 256 -0.53 -14.85 13.85
CA ALA A 256 -0.47 -16.05 13.01
C ALA A 256 0.96 -16.32 12.50
N THR A 257 1.69 -15.28 12.11
CA THR A 257 3.11 -15.35 11.71
C THR A 257 3.99 -15.79 12.88
N THR A 258 3.75 -15.26 14.07
CA THR A 258 4.49 -15.64 15.29
C THR A 258 4.28 -17.11 15.63
N LEU A 259 3.03 -17.61 15.56
CA LEU A 259 2.73 -19.03 15.73
C LEU A 259 3.39 -19.90 14.65
N ALA A 260 3.35 -19.47 13.39
CA ALA A 260 3.99 -20.18 12.27
C ALA A 260 5.51 -20.28 12.48
N TRP A 261 6.15 -19.22 12.95
CA TRP A 261 7.57 -19.20 13.28
C TRP A 261 7.92 -20.15 14.44
N VAL A 262 7.14 -20.13 15.52
CA VAL A 262 7.32 -21.07 16.65
C VAL A 262 7.16 -22.53 16.19
N ASN A 263 6.16 -22.81 15.35
CA ASN A 263 5.97 -24.15 14.79
C ASN A 263 7.07 -24.58 13.81
N PHE A 264 7.69 -23.63 13.10
CA PHE A 264 8.86 -23.85 12.25
C PHE A 264 10.10 -24.23 13.07
N GLN A 265 10.41 -23.47 14.13
CA GLN A 265 11.52 -23.76 15.05
C GLN A 265 11.35 -25.15 15.72
N ASN A 266 10.11 -25.53 16.03
CA ASN A 266 9.78 -26.89 16.50
C ASN A 266 10.04 -28.02 15.46
N GLN A 267 10.39 -27.70 14.21
CA GLN A 267 10.82 -28.67 13.20
C GLN A 267 12.35 -28.77 13.05
N ASP A 268 13.17 -28.09 13.87
CA ASP A 268 14.64 -28.06 13.71
C ASP A 268 15.30 -29.45 13.70
N GLN A 269 14.73 -30.43 14.41
CA GLN A 269 15.19 -31.83 14.43
C GLN A 269 14.90 -32.60 13.13
N LYS A 270 14.07 -32.06 12.22
CA LYS A 270 13.60 -32.73 10.98
C LYS A 270 13.60 -31.77 9.79
N PRO A 271 14.75 -31.17 9.44
CA PRO A 271 14.84 -30.14 8.41
C PRO A 271 14.49 -30.68 7.02
N PHE A 272 14.00 -29.79 6.15
CA PHE A 272 13.59 -30.06 4.77
C PHE A 272 12.47 -31.11 4.57
N ARG A 273 11.85 -31.62 5.65
CA ARG A 273 10.62 -32.43 5.55
C ARG A 273 9.41 -31.55 5.21
N PHE A 274 8.30 -32.19 4.80
CA PHE A 274 7.04 -31.52 4.46
C PHE A 274 6.66 -30.42 5.47
N TRP A 275 6.48 -30.77 6.75
CA TRP A 275 6.09 -29.81 7.79
C TRP A 275 7.11 -28.69 8.04
N TRP A 276 8.41 -28.94 7.82
CA TRP A 276 9.44 -27.90 7.91
C TRP A 276 9.23 -26.83 6.82
N TRP A 277 8.97 -27.27 5.58
CA TRP A 277 8.62 -26.38 4.48
C TRP A 277 7.26 -25.69 4.69
N THR A 278 6.24 -26.41 5.16
CA THR A 278 4.92 -25.85 5.45
C THR A 278 5.04 -24.66 6.40
N TRP A 279 5.64 -24.83 7.58
CA TRP A 279 5.74 -23.75 8.56
C TRP A 279 6.67 -22.61 8.10
N LEU A 280 7.74 -22.91 7.35
CA LEU A 280 8.61 -21.89 6.79
C LEU A 280 7.88 -21.02 5.73
N MET A 281 7.13 -21.64 4.82
CA MET A 281 6.33 -20.94 3.81
C MET A 281 5.16 -20.19 4.45
N THR A 282 4.46 -20.77 5.44
CA THR A 282 3.40 -20.06 6.17
C THR A 282 3.95 -18.84 6.92
N THR A 283 5.16 -18.93 7.48
CA THR A 283 5.84 -17.76 8.07
C THR A 283 6.10 -16.69 6.99
N GLY A 284 6.63 -17.09 5.83
CA GLY A 284 6.86 -16.20 4.69
C GLY A 284 5.62 -15.46 4.19
N LEU A 285 4.53 -16.20 3.98
CA LEU A 285 3.24 -15.63 3.60
C LEU A 285 2.71 -14.67 4.68
N GLY A 286 2.82 -15.06 5.95
CA GLY A 286 2.40 -14.23 7.09
C GLY A 286 3.17 -12.91 7.22
N LEU A 287 4.51 -12.95 7.04
CA LEU A 287 5.34 -11.74 6.99
C LEU A 287 4.93 -10.82 5.83
N GLY A 288 4.68 -11.40 4.64
CA GLY A 288 4.18 -10.68 3.47
C GLY A 288 2.83 -10.00 3.73
N PHE A 289 1.87 -10.71 4.31
CA PHE A 289 0.56 -10.14 4.67
C PHE A 289 0.67 -9.05 5.75
N THR A 290 1.45 -9.28 6.81
CA THR A 290 1.64 -8.30 7.89
C THR A 290 2.22 -6.99 7.35
N LEU A 291 3.27 -7.07 6.52
CA LEU A 291 3.85 -5.91 5.84
C LEU A 291 2.86 -5.22 4.89
N SER A 292 2.02 -6.01 4.21
CA SER A 292 0.98 -5.50 3.30
C SER A 292 -0.21 -4.83 4.01
N CYS A 293 -0.34 -4.97 5.33
CA CYS A 293 -1.32 -4.23 6.14
C CYS A 293 -0.79 -2.87 6.61
N LYS A 294 0.42 -2.83 7.20
CA LYS A 294 1.02 -1.61 7.79
C LYS A 294 2.54 -1.79 7.87
N TRP A 295 3.33 -0.75 7.62
CA TRP A 295 4.80 -0.83 7.69
C TRP A 295 5.37 -1.16 9.08
N VAL A 296 4.57 -1.06 10.15
CA VAL A 296 4.89 -1.63 11.48
C VAL A 296 5.19 -3.15 11.39
N GLY A 297 4.68 -3.84 10.37
CA GLY A 297 5.05 -5.23 10.05
C GLY A 297 6.54 -5.46 9.75
N LEU A 298 7.32 -4.41 9.47
CA LEU A 298 8.78 -4.50 9.38
C LEU A 298 9.40 -4.97 10.71
N PHE A 299 8.78 -4.72 11.87
CA PHE A 299 9.31 -5.15 13.16
C PHE A 299 9.15 -6.66 13.40
N ILE A 300 8.08 -7.31 12.90
CA ILE A 300 8.00 -8.79 12.94
C ILE A 300 8.96 -9.42 11.93
N ILE A 301 9.20 -8.77 10.77
CA ILE A 301 10.27 -9.17 9.83
C ILE A 301 11.65 -9.06 10.48
N ALA A 302 11.94 -7.97 11.21
CA ALA A 302 13.18 -7.84 11.95
C ALA A 302 13.32 -8.91 13.06
N THR A 303 12.23 -9.19 13.80
CA THR A 303 12.22 -10.21 14.87
C THR A 303 12.50 -11.62 14.32
N VAL A 304 11.77 -12.04 13.28
CA VAL A 304 12.01 -13.32 12.59
C VAL A 304 13.38 -13.34 11.91
N GLY A 305 13.81 -12.22 11.33
CA GLY A 305 15.12 -12.06 10.69
C GLY A 305 16.28 -12.25 11.65
N VAL A 306 16.28 -11.58 12.81
CA VAL A 306 17.29 -11.75 13.87
C VAL A 306 17.27 -13.18 14.42
N SER A 307 16.08 -13.76 14.64
CA SER A 307 15.95 -15.16 15.06
C SER A 307 16.50 -16.14 14.00
N THR A 308 16.30 -15.84 12.71
CA THR A 308 16.84 -16.59 11.58
C THR A 308 18.36 -16.48 11.49
N ILE A 309 18.93 -15.28 11.67
CA ILE A 309 20.38 -15.04 11.68
C ILE A 309 21.02 -15.81 12.83
N HIS A 310 20.44 -15.77 14.03
CA HIS A 310 20.88 -16.57 15.17
C HIS A 310 20.82 -18.08 14.87
N GLY A 311 19.73 -18.57 14.28
CA GLY A 311 19.61 -19.98 13.89
C GLY A 311 20.64 -20.41 12.83
N LEU A 312 20.96 -19.54 11.87
CA LEU A 312 22.02 -19.78 10.88
C LEU A 312 23.42 -19.72 11.51
N TRP A 313 23.65 -18.82 12.47
CA TRP A 313 24.90 -18.74 13.24
C TRP A 313 25.16 -20.03 14.04
N VAL A 314 24.15 -20.54 14.74
CA VAL A 314 24.24 -21.83 15.46
C VAL A 314 24.51 -22.98 14.49
N LEU A 315 23.84 -23.03 13.33
CA LEU A 315 24.08 -24.04 12.28
C LEU A 315 25.47 -23.94 11.64
N LEU A 316 26.08 -22.75 11.61
CA LEU A 316 27.45 -22.54 11.11
C LEU A 316 28.51 -23.01 12.13
N GLY A 317 28.19 -22.91 13.43
CA GLY A 317 29.05 -23.39 14.51
C GLY A 317 28.97 -24.90 14.79
N ASP A 318 28.06 -25.64 14.15
CA ASP A 318 27.92 -27.09 14.30
C ASP A 318 28.90 -27.82 13.35
N PRO A 319 29.95 -28.50 13.87
CA PRO A 319 30.95 -29.17 13.03
C PRO A 319 30.39 -30.36 12.23
N TYR A 320 29.18 -30.84 12.54
CA TYR A 320 28.52 -31.91 11.80
C TYR A 320 27.67 -31.40 10.62
N VAL A 321 27.56 -30.08 10.43
CA VAL A 321 26.82 -29.47 9.31
C VAL A 321 27.75 -29.18 8.13
N THR A 322 27.57 -29.92 7.03
CA THR A 322 28.33 -29.67 5.79
C THR A 322 27.91 -28.36 5.12
N TRP A 323 28.84 -27.72 4.39
CA TRP A 323 28.58 -26.49 3.63
C TRP A 323 27.37 -26.60 2.68
N HIS A 324 27.16 -27.76 2.05
CA HIS A 324 25.99 -28.01 1.20
C HIS A 324 24.67 -28.05 2.01
N ARG A 325 24.68 -28.57 3.25
CA ARG A 325 23.51 -28.53 4.13
C ARG A 325 23.25 -27.11 4.63
N PHE A 326 24.30 -26.37 4.97
CA PHE A 326 24.20 -24.95 5.35
C PHE A 326 23.65 -24.09 4.20
N SER A 327 24.18 -24.21 2.98
CA SER A 327 23.74 -23.41 1.84
C SER A 327 22.28 -23.69 1.47
N ARG A 328 21.82 -24.95 1.56
CA ARG A 328 20.40 -25.30 1.43
C ARG A 328 19.54 -24.66 2.52
N HIS A 329 20.00 -24.60 3.76
CA HIS A 329 19.30 -23.93 4.87
C HIS A 329 19.21 -22.42 4.65
N PHE A 330 20.29 -21.79 4.19
CA PHE A 330 20.34 -20.38 3.84
C PHE A 330 19.39 -20.06 2.68
N ALA A 331 19.50 -20.79 1.56
CA ALA A 331 18.68 -20.57 0.36
C ALA A 331 17.18 -20.76 0.63
N ALA A 332 16.79 -21.80 1.38
CA ALA A 332 15.40 -22.01 1.76
C ALA A 332 14.84 -20.85 2.62
N ARG A 333 15.62 -20.35 3.58
CA ARG A 333 15.25 -19.21 4.42
C ARG A 333 15.21 -17.91 3.62
N ALA A 334 16.17 -17.65 2.71
CA ALA A 334 16.14 -16.48 1.84
C ALA A 334 14.92 -16.49 0.90
N LEU A 335 14.60 -17.63 0.29
CA LEU A 335 13.43 -17.79 -0.58
C LEU A 335 12.12 -17.52 0.20
N CYS A 336 11.93 -18.18 1.34
CA CYS A 336 10.68 -18.10 2.08
C CYS A 336 10.54 -16.87 2.97
N LEU A 337 11.62 -16.27 3.48
CA LEU A 337 11.57 -15.15 4.44
C LEU A 337 12.00 -13.80 3.85
N ILE A 338 12.43 -13.77 2.58
CA ILE A 338 12.72 -12.53 1.84
C ILE A 338 11.93 -12.48 0.53
N VAL A 339 12.17 -13.42 -0.39
CA VAL A 339 11.57 -13.37 -1.75
C VAL A 339 10.05 -13.51 -1.69
N MET A 340 9.53 -14.45 -0.91
CA MET A 340 8.10 -14.68 -0.75
C MET A 340 7.35 -13.48 -0.11
N PRO A 341 7.78 -12.91 1.04
CA PRO A 341 7.17 -11.69 1.59
C PRO A 341 7.15 -10.52 0.60
N LEU A 342 8.25 -10.28 -0.12
CA LEU A 342 8.33 -9.21 -1.13
C LEU A 342 7.41 -9.48 -2.33
N THR A 343 7.24 -10.74 -2.73
CA THR A 343 6.33 -11.13 -3.82
C THR A 343 4.87 -10.96 -3.39
N VAL A 344 4.51 -11.34 -2.16
CA VAL A 344 3.18 -11.08 -1.60
C VAL A 344 2.92 -9.58 -1.52
N TYR A 345 3.88 -8.79 -1.04
CA TYR A 345 3.76 -7.34 -0.95
C TYR A 345 3.53 -6.70 -2.33
N ALA A 346 4.35 -7.04 -3.33
CA ALA A 346 4.16 -6.58 -4.70
C ALA A 346 2.81 -7.03 -5.29
N LEU A 347 2.37 -8.27 -5.03
CA LEU A 347 1.07 -8.78 -5.48
C LEU A 347 -0.09 -7.98 -4.87
N MET A 348 -0.03 -7.58 -3.60
CA MET A 348 -1.07 -6.75 -2.98
C MET A 348 -1.17 -5.36 -3.63
N PHE A 349 -0.04 -4.78 -4.06
CA PHE A 349 -0.05 -3.55 -4.86
C PHE A 349 -0.55 -3.78 -6.30
N ALA A 350 -0.28 -4.93 -6.92
CA ALA A 350 -0.82 -5.27 -8.23
C ALA A 350 -2.36 -5.38 -8.20
N ILE A 351 -2.91 -6.00 -7.16
CA ILE A 351 -4.36 -6.06 -6.91
C ILE A 351 -4.91 -4.65 -6.64
N HIS A 352 -4.26 -3.85 -5.79
CA HIS A 352 -4.65 -2.47 -5.51
C HIS A 352 -4.77 -1.62 -6.79
N PHE A 353 -3.74 -1.64 -7.66
CA PHE A 353 -3.80 -0.92 -8.94
C PHE A 353 -4.86 -1.47 -9.90
N HIS A 354 -5.14 -2.78 -9.87
CA HIS A 354 -6.20 -3.38 -10.68
C HIS A 354 -7.61 -3.01 -10.19
N CYS A 355 -7.80 -2.88 -8.87
CA CYS A 355 -9.07 -2.45 -8.27
C CYS A 355 -9.35 -0.94 -8.42
N LEU A 356 -8.32 -0.12 -8.68
CA LEU A 356 -8.42 1.34 -8.77
C LEU A 356 -8.01 1.89 -10.16
N PRO A 357 -8.68 1.49 -11.26
CA PRO A 357 -8.36 1.95 -12.61
C PRO A 357 -8.83 3.37 -12.92
N ASN A 358 -9.72 3.99 -12.13
CA ASN A 358 -10.27 5.32 -12.44
C ASN A 358 -9.62 6.42 -11.59
N SER A 359 -9.51 7.61 -12.18
CA SER A 359 -9.04 8.84 -11.55
C SER A 359 -9.82 9.18 -10.27
N GLY A 360 -9.13 9.61 -9.21
CA GLY A 360 -9.73 10.07 -7.96
C GLY A 360 -8.88 11.10 -7.20
N GLU A 361 -9.25 11.36 -5.95
CA GLU A 361 -8.64 12.42 -5.12
C GLU A 361 -7.14 12.22 -4.86
N GLY A 362 -6.63 10.99 -4.96
CA GLY A 362 -5.21 10.70 -4.77
C GLY A 362 -4.33 10.95 -5.99
N ASP A 363 -4.91 11.20 -7.16
CA ASP A 363 -4.18 11.32 -8.43
C ASP A 363 -3.10 12.39 -8.37
N GLY A 364 -3.43 13.56 -7.80
CA GLY A 364 -2.52 14.70 -7.69
C GLY A 364 -1.29 14.44 -6.83
N PHE A 365 -1.21 13.30 -6.13
CA PHE A 365 -0.01 12.87 -5.41
C PHE A 365 1.02 12.18 -6.32
N MET A 366 0.59 11.65 -7.47
CA MET A 366 1.41 10.89 -8.42
C MET A 366 1.92 11.79 -9.57
N SER A 367 2.91 11.29 -10.33
CA SER A 367 3.38 11.86 -11.59
C SER A 367 2.28 11.92 -12.66
N ALA A 368 2.46 12.77 -13.67
CA ALA A 368 1.53 12.85 -14.79
C ALA A 368 1.52 11.53 -15.60
N GLU A 369 2.68 10.90 -15.77
CA GLU A 369 2.86 9.58 -16.35
C GLU A 369 1.96 8.53 -15.68
N PHE A 370 1.96 8.48 -14.33
CA PHE A 370 1.10 7.60 -13.56
C PHE A 370 -0.38 7.94 -13.75
N GLN A 371 -0.74 9.23 -13.68
CA GLN A 371 -2.11 9.71 -13.85
C GLN A 371 -2.70 9.28 -15.21
N GLN A 372 -1.91 9.31 -16.29
CA GLN A 372 -2.34 8.81 -17.62
C GLN A 372 -2.59 7.28 -17.67
N THR A 373 -2.28 6.52 -16.61
CA THR A 373 -2.71 5.12 -16.47
C THR A 373 -4.10 4.96 -15.85
N LEU A 374 -4.69 6.04 -15.33
CA LEU A 374 -6.00 6.07 -14.70
C LEU A 374 -7.04 6.63 -15.68
N ALA A 375 -8.19 5.96 -15.80
CA ALA A 375 -9.30 6.40 -16.63
C ALA A 375 -9.92 7.70 -16.06
N GLY A 376 -10.05 8.71 -16.92
CA GLY A 376 -10.42 10.08 -16.53
C GLY A 376 -9.37 11.09 -16.98
N HIS A 377 -8.10 10.68 -17.05
CA HIS A 377 -7.05 11.44 -17.73
C HIS A 377 -6.93 10.97 -19.18
N SER A 378 -6.93 11.92 -20.10
CA SER A 378 -6.49 11.69 -21.48
C SER A 378 -5.80 12.92 -22.02
N MET A 379 -4.62 12.71 -22.59
CA MET A 379 -3.84 13.72 -23.28
C MET A 379 -3.85 13.39 -24.77
N LYS A 380 -4.14 14.37 -25.62
CA LYS A 380 -4.01 14.23 -27.08
C LYS A 380 -2.54 14.29 -27.48
N ASP A 381 -2.16 13.52 -28.50
CA ASP A 381 -0.81 13.58 -29.06
C ASP A 381 -0.50 15.00 -29.53
N THR A 382 0.57 15.56 -29.00
CA THR A 382 0.99 16.95 -29.18
C THR A 382 2.31 17.00 -29.97
N PRO A 383 2.57 18.02 -30.80
CA PRO A 383 3.87 18.15 -31.45
C PRO A 383 5.03 18.10 -30.45
N ILE A 384 6.10 17.41 -30.81
CA ILE A 384 7.29 17.28 -29.98
C ILE A 384 8.19 18.53 -30.02
N ASP A 385 8.17 19.26 -31.14
CA ASP A 385 9.05 20.39 -31.39
C ASP A 385 8.38 21.71 -31.02
N ILE A 386 9.14 22.57 -30.34
CA ILE A 386 8.68 23.88 -29.87
C ILE A 386 9.47 24.96 -30.61
N ALA A 387 8.75 25.82 -31.31
CA ALA A 387 9.27 26.94 -32.09
C ALA A 387 8.81 28.28 -31.52
N TYR A 388 9.46 29.38 -31.92
CA TYR A 388 8.92 30.71 -31.70
C TYR A 388 7.50 30.83 -32.32
N GLY A 389 6.58 31.49 -31.62
CA GLY A 389 5.14 31.50 -31.90
C GLY A 389 4.40 30.22 -31.50
N SER A 390 5.04 29.24 -30.84
CA SER A 390 4.31 28.08 -30.31
C SER A 390 3.58 28.43 -29.02
N LYS A 391 2.31 28.03 -28.93
CA LYS A 391 1.56 28.03 -27.67
C LYS A 391 2.00 26.81 -26.86
N VAL A 392 2.22 26.98 -25.57
CA VAL A 392 2.70 25.93 -24.65
C VAL A 392 1.95 25.92 -23.32
N TYR A 393 1.72 24.71 -22.82
CA TYR A 393 1.35 24.42 -21.43
C TYR A 393 2.62 24.10 -20.65
N ILE A 394 3.04 24.98 -19.74
CA ILE A 394 4.26 24.80 -18.93
C ILE A 394 3.88 24.26 -17.55
N ARG A 395 4.48 23.14 -17.14
CA ARG A 395 4.17 22.44 -15.89
C ARG A 395 5.38 22.37 -14.95
N HIS A 396 5.17 22.62 -13.66
CA HIS A 396 6.23 22.55 -12.65
C HIS A 396 6.46 21.12 -12.17
N ILE A 397 7.73 20.71 -12.01
CA ILE A 397 8.08 19.32 -11.69
C ILE A 397 7.99 19.01 -10.20
N ALA A 398 8.50 19.87 -9.31
CA ALA A 398 8.66 19.54 -7.89
C ALA A 398 7.40 19.73 -7.03
N THR A 399 6.29 20.20 -7.59
CA THR A 399 5.09 20.56 -6.81
C THR A 399 3.81 20.18 -7.51
N ARG A 400 2.75 19.98 -6.72
CA ARG A 400 1.42 19.61 -7.21
C ARG A 400 0.60 20.79 -7.73
N GLY A 401 1.17 22.00 -7.74
CA GLY A 401 0.54 23.20 -8.27
C GLY A 401 0.20 23.14 -9.76
N GLY A 402 0.81 22.25 -10.56
CA GLY A 402 0.41 22.03 -11.95
C GLY A 402 1.01 23.01 -12.96
N TYR A 403 0.15 23.75 -13.67
CA TYR A 403 0.51 24.57 -14.83
C TYR A 403 0.72 26.04 -14.47
N LEU A 404 1.67 26.69 -15.14
CA LEU A 404 1.85 28.14 -15.09
C LEU A 404 0.59 28.82 -15.61
N HIS A 405 -0.10 29.56 -14.75
CA HIS A 405 -1.43 30.10 -15.00
C HIS A 405 -1.48 31.61 -14.76
N SER A 406 -2.33 32.32 -15.48
CA SER A 406 -2.64 33.72 -15.21
C SER A 406 -4.08 34.04 -15.56
N HIS A 407 -4.71 34.93 -14.83
CA HIS A 407 -6.13 35.30 -15.02
C HIS A 407 -6.30 36.79 -14.73
N PRO A 408 -7.39 37.46 -15.16
CA PRO A 408 -7.54 38.92 -15.08
C PRO A 408 -7.87 39.47 -13.68
N HIS A 409 -7.16 38.98 -12.65
CA HIS A 409 -7.14 39.57 -11.30
C HIS A 409 -5.71 40.00 -10.97
N ASN A 410 -5.58 41.08 -10.20
CA ASN A 410 -4.30 41.65 -9.82
C ASN A 410 -3.93 41.27 -8.38
N TYR A 411 -2.64 41.37 -8.04
CA TYR A 411 -2.21 41.27 -6.64
C TYR A 411 -2.82 42.40 -5.80
N PRO A 412 -3.33 42.14 -4.59
CA PRO A 412 -3.86 43.18 -3.70
C PRO A 412 -2.78 44.10 -3.12
N TRP A 413 -1.56 43.60 -2.98
CA TRP A 413 -0.35 44.33 -2.58
C TRP A 413 0.79 44.08 -3.59
N GLY A 414 2.04 44.37 -3.21
CA GLY A 414 3.18 44.25 -4.11
C GLY A 414 3.08 45.24 -5.28
N SER A 415 3.29 44.76 -6.51
CA SER A 415 3.21 45.60 -7.72
C SER A 415 1.79 45.98 -8.15
N LYS A 416 0.78 45.27 -7.64
CA LYS A 416 -0.62 45.32 -8.12
C LYS A 416 -0.81 45.01 -9.61
N GLN A 417 0.14 44.32 -10.23
CA GLN A 417 0.01 43.76 -11.57
C GLN A 417 -0.80 42.45 -11.56
N GLN A 418 -1.03 41.85 -12.73
CA GLN A 418 -1.84 40.64 -12.86
C GLN A 418 -1.15 39.43 -12.21
N GLN A 419 -1.93 38.59 -11.52
CA GLN A 419 -1.42 37.43 -10.79
C GLN A 419 -0.86 36.37 -11.75
N VAL A 420 0.25 35.74 -11.36
CA VAL A 420 0.78 34.53 -12.00
C VAL A 420 0.91 33.46 -10.93
N THR A 421 0.34 32.31 -11.19
CA THR A 421 0.17 31.24 -10.20
C THR A 421 0.47 29.88 -10.82
N LEU A 422 0.39 28.86 -9.98
CA LEU A 422 0.31 27.47 -10.41
C LEU A 422 -1.10 26.92 -10.16
N TYR A 423 -1.76 26.46 -11.22
CA TYR A 423 -3.10 25.87 -11.20
C TYR A 423 -3.09 24.38 -11.61
N PRO A 424 -3.69 23.46 -10.82
CA PRO A 424 -3.54 22.01 -11.02
C PRO A 424 -4.36 21.41 -12.18
N HIS A 425 -5.31 22.15 -12.75
CA HIS A 425 -6.18 21.67 -13.83
C HIS A 425 -5.86 22.38 -15.15
N GLN A 426 -6.11 21.71 -16.28
CA GLN A 426 -5.94 22.33 -17.60
C GLN A 426 -7.11 23.28 -17.88
N ASP A 427 -6.81 24.51 -18.25
CA ASP A 427 -7.76 25.53 -18.72
C ASP A 427 -7.14 26.39 -19.84
N SER A 428 -7.92 27.28 -20.46
CA SER A 428 -7.43 28.21 -21.49
C SER A 428 -6.35 29.18 -20.96
N ASN A 429 -6.34 29.41 -19.65
CA ASN A 429 -5.54 30.38 -18.92
C ASN A 429 -4.18 29.81 -18.45
N ASN A 430 -3.80 28.61 -18.92
CA ASN A 430 -2.43 28.11 -18.82
C ASN A 430 -1.71 28.06 -20.19
N TRP A 431 -2.28 28.63 -21.25
CA TRP A 431 -1.59 28.81 -22.54
C TRP A 431 -0.68 30.04 -22.52
N TRP A 432 0.60 29.80 -22.84
CA TRP A 432 1.60 30.84 -23.05
C TRP A 432 2.20 30.71 -24.46
N THR A 433 2.36 31.81 -25.17
CA THR A 433 3.02 31.84 -26.49
C THR A 433 4.45 32.33 -26.32
N LEU A 434 5.41 31.59 -26.87
CA LEU A 434 6.85 31.89 -26.76
C LEU A 434 7.32 32.74 -27.94
N TYR A 435 7.77 33.97 -27.69
CA TYR A 435 8.29 34.90 -28.70
C TYR A 435 9.78 35.20 -28.49
N LYS A 436 10.42 35.79 -29.51
CA LYS A 436 11.79 36.30 -29.40
C LYS A 436 11.87 37.50 -28.45
N ASP A 437 13.08 37.85 -28.05
CA ASP A 437 13.37 39.04 -27.27
C ASP A 437 13.07 40.35 -28.03
N ASN A 438 13.16 40.33 -29.36
CA ASN A 438 13.10 41.51 -30.23
C ASN A 438 11.86 41.59 -31.15
N THR A 439 11.06 40.53 -31.28
CA THR A 439 9.89 40.52 -32.17
C THR A 439 8.84 39.49 -31.77
N GLU A 440 7.57 39.84 -31.94
CA GLU A 440 6.43 38.90 -31.90
C GLU A 440 6.03 38.38 -33.29
N LYS A 441 6.68 38.85 -34.37
CA LYS A 441 6.47 38.33 -35.73
C LYS A 441 7.17 36.98 -35.90
N VAL A 442 6.48 36.04 -36.53
CA VAL A 442 6.95 34.68 -36.78
C VAL A 442 6.70 34.37 -38.25
N ASP A 443 7.71 34.63 -39.07
CA ASP A 443 7.64 34.46 -40.53
C ASP A 443 8.12 33.06 -40.97
N GLU A 444 8.92 32.38 -40.13
CA GLU A 444 9.46 31.04 -40.38
C GLU A 444 9.54 30.17 -39.10
N ILE A 445 9.66 28.85 -39.27
CA ILE A 445 9.73 27.89 -38.15
C ILE A 445 11.15 27.88 -37.57
N GLU A 446 11.36 28.64 -36.50
CA GLU A 446 12.62 28.66 -35.76
C GLU A 446 12.45 28.02 -34.38
N TYR A 447 13.22 26.95 -34.13
CA TYR A 447 13.13 26.16 -32.89
C TYR A 447 13.89 26.79 -31.73
N ILE A 448 13.28 26.76 -30.55
CA ILE A 448 13.87 27.28 -29.30
C ILE A 448 14.93 26.29 -28.78
N ARG A 449 16.11 26.81 -28.42
CA ARG A 449 17.29 26.06 -28.00
C ARG A 449 17.74 26.41 -26.57
N HIS A 450 18.65 25.59 -26.04
CA HIS A 450 19.32 25.89 -24.78
C HIS A 450 20.13 27.20 -24.91
N GLY A 451 19.87 28.15 -24.01
CA GLY A 451 20.53 29.44 -23.94
C GLY A 451 19.75 30.57 -24.63
N ASP A 452 18.70 30.26 -25.39
CA ASP A 452 17.88 31.26 -26.08
C ASP A 452 17.10 32.12 -25.09
N ILE A 453 16.91 33.40 -25.45
CA ILE A 453 16.10 34.36 -24.69
C ILE A 453 14.71 34.39 -25.32
N VAL A 454 13.68 34.31 -24.48
CA VAL A 454 12.28 34.27 -24.88
C VAL A 454 11.44 35.25 -24.05
N ARG A 455 10.36 35.73 -24.66
CA ARG A 455 9.24 36.38 -23.97
C ARG A 455 8.06 35.41 -23.93
N LEU A 456 7.45 35.23 -22.76
CA LEU A 456 6.28 34.37 -22.60
C LEU A 456 5.03 35.25 -22.52
N LYS A 457 4.18 35.24 -23.55
CA LYS A 457 2.94 36.02 -23.59
C LYS A 457 1.74 35.13 -23.23
N HIS A 458 1.00 35.48 -22.19
CA HIS A 458 -0.23 34.79 -21.82
C HIS A 458 -1.29 34.99 -22.92
N ASP A 459 -1.86 33.90 -23.43
CA ASP A 459 -2.68 33.93 -24.65
C ASP A 459 -3.98 34.72 -24.47
N ASP A 460 -4.69 34.49 -23.36
CA ASP A 460 -6.04 35.05 -23.12
C ASP A 460 -6.00 36.54 -22.72
N THR A 461 -4.94 36.99 -22.05
CA THR A 461 -4.82 38.40 -21.58
C THR A 461 -3.76 39.24 -22.29
N GLY A 462 -2.98 38.65 -23.21
CA GLY A 462 -1.95 39.34 -24.01
C GLY A 462 -0.74 39.90 -23.24
N LYS A 463 -0.62 39.62 -21.94
CA LYS A 463 0.42 40.13 -21.04
C LYS A 463 1.64 39.20 -21.01
N ARG A 464 2.85 39.74 -20.81
CA ARG A 464 4.08 38.95 -20.70
C ARG A 464 4.35 38.51 -19.26
N LEU A 465 4.99 37.36 -19.10
CA LEU A 465 5.55 36.90 -17.82
C LEU A 465 6.65 37.86 -17.39
N HIS A 466 6.45 38.53 -16.27
CA HIS A 466 7.25 39.65 -15.79
C HIS A 466 7.78 39.36 -14.39
N THR A 467 8.93 39.93 -14.04
CA THR A 467 9.40 39.97 -12.66
C THR A 467 10.23 41.23 -12.41
N HIS A 468 10.18 41.69 -11.16
CA HIS A 468 10.68 42.99 -10.73
C HIS A 468 11.14 42.91 -9.28
N ASN A 469 11.83 43.94 -8.80
CA ASN A 469 12.27 44.04 -7.40
C ASN A 469 11.12 44.44 -6.43
N HIS A 470 10.02 43.67 -6.46
CA HIS A 470 8.99 43.65 -5.41
C HIS A 470 9.05 42.30 -4.69
N ARG A 471 8.79 42.29 -3.38
CA ARG A 471 8.72 41.04 -2.61
C ARG A 471 7.43 40.27 -2.97
N PRO A 472 7.47 38.92 -3.05
CA PRO A 472 6.28 38.10 -3.25
C PRO A 472 5.27 38.24 -2.11
N PRO A 473 3.98 37.96 -2.38
CA PRO A 473 2.90 38.17 -1.42
C PRO A 473 2.89 37.20 -0.22
N MET A 474 3.51 36.01 -0.32
CA MET A 474 3.62 35.04 0.77
C MET A 474 5.08 34.76 1.17
N SER A 475 5.99 34.77 0.19
CA SER A 475 7.42 34.48 0.40
C SER A 475 8.26 35.76 0.53
N GLU A 476 8.06 36.54 1.59
CA GLU A 476 8.68 37.87 1.82
C GLU A 476 10.23 37.90 2.03
N LEU A 477 10.94 36.86 1.62
CA LEU A 477 12.39 36.70 1.80
C LEU A 477 13.17 37.48 0.72
N ASP A 478 14.24 38.17 1.11
CA ASP A 478 15.02 39.09 0.25
C ASP A 478 15.63 38.48 -1.03
N TYR A 479 15.65 37.15 -1.15
CA TYR A 479 16.13 36.42 -2.33
C TYR A 479 15.01 35.90 -3.24
N HIS A 480 13.75 36.27 -2.97
CA HIS A 480 12.62 36.08 -3.87
C HIS A 480 12.10 37.42 -4.39
N SER A 481 11.76 37.43 -5.68
CA SER A 481 11.06 38.49 -6.39
C SER A 481 9.65 38.02 -6.79
N GLU A 482 8.68 38.92 -6.73
CA GLU A 482 7.31 38.71 -7.23
C GLU A 482 7.34 38.43 -8.74
N VAL A 483 6.54 37.45 -9.18
CA VAL A 483 6.29 37.18 -10.61
C VAL A 483 4.84 37.52 -10.92
N SER A 484 4.66 38.24 -12.01
CA SER A 484 3.40 38.84 -12.43
C SER A 484 3.22 38.68 -13.94
N ALA A 485 2.05 39.07 -14.45
CA ALA A 485 1.84 39.29 -15.87
C ALA A 485 1.64 40.79 -16.14
N TYR A 486 2.48 41.37 -17.01
CA TYR A 486 2.51 42.81 -17.30
C TYR A 486 2.35 43.13 -18.79
N GLY A 487 2.02 44.41 -19.06
CA GLY A 487 1.78 44.94 -20.40
C GLY A 487 0.33 45.37 -20.63
N PHE A 488 0.16 46.05 -21.76
CA PHE A 488 -1.07 46.66 -22.26
C PHE A 488 -1.12 46.47 -23.79
N PRO A 489 -2.24 46.76 -24.47
CA PRO A 489 -2.30 46.75 -25.93
C PRO A 489 -1.17 47.58 -26.54
N ASP A 490 -0.57 47.09 -27.62
CA ASP A 490 0.57 47.69 -28.34
C ASP A 490 1.86 47.91 -27.51
N PHE A 491 1.92 47.40 -26.27
CA PHE A 491 3.20 47.26 -25.55
C PHE A 491 4.03 46.17 -26.20
N GLU A 492 5.24 46.49 -26.69
CA GLU A 492 6.15 45.52 -27.30
C GLU A 492 6.84 44.59 -26.27
N GLY A 493 6.80 44.96 -24.99
CA GLY A 493 7.53 44.30 -23.91
C GLY A 493 8.80 45.07 -23.52
N ASP A 494 9.23 44.94 -22.26
CA ASP A 494 10.47 45.55 -21.76
C ASP A 494 11.56 44.50 -21.47
N ALA A 495 12.64 44.90 -20.77
CA ALA A 495 13.74 44.02 -20.42
C ALA A 495 13.44 43.09 -19.23
N ASN A 496 12.40 43.38 -18.43
CA ASN A 496 11.92 42.56 -17.33
C ASN A 496 10.96 41.44 -17.80
N ASP A 497 10.60 41.42 -19.09
CA ASP A 497 9.88 40.32 -19.73
C ASP A 497 10.81 39.21 -20.30
N LEU A 498 12.14 39.37 -20.17
CA LEU A 498 13.14 38.52 -20.82
C LEU A 498 13.60 37.33 -19.95
N TRP A 499 13.34 36.12 -20.44
CA TRP A 499 13.69 34.87 -19.77
C TRP A 499 14.58 34.00 -20.65
N ARG A 500 15.72 33.55 -20.12
CA ARG A 500 16.58 32.58 -20.78
C ARG A 500 16.10 31.16 -20.52
N VAL A 501 15.96 30.37 -21.57
CA VAL A 501 15.64 28.94 -21.49
C VAL A 501 16.92 28.15 -21.26
N GLU A 502 17.06 27.54 -20.08
CA GLU A 502 18.19 26.66 -19.78
C GLU A 502 17.69 25.23 -19.59
N ILE A 503 17.97 24.37 -20.56
CA ILE A 503 17.69 22.92 -20.50
C ILE A 503 18.67 22.27 -19.52
N MET A 504 18.14 21.59 -18.51
CA MET A 504 18.90 21.05 -17.37
C MET A 504 18.90 19.50 -17.32
N ASP A 505 17.88 18.85 -17.88
CA ASP A 505 17.76 17.40 -18.02
C ASP A 505 16.93 17.06 -19.29
N HIS A 506 17.16 15.88 -19.88
CA HIS A 506 16.62 15.52 -21.20
C HIS A 506 16.31 14.01 -21.30
N ASP A 507 15.40 13.59 -22.19
CA ASP A 507 15.20 12.14 -22.43
C ASP A 507 16.39 11.56 -23.20
N LYS A 508 17.00 10.52 -22.63
CA LYS A 508 18.12 9.77 -23.22
C LYS A 508 17.76 9.08 -24.54
N HIS A 509 16.47 8.86 -24.81
CA HIS A 509 15.97 8.33 -26.07
C HIS A 509 15.79 9.41 -27.15
N ASP A 510 15.90 10.68 -26.77
CA ASP A 510 15.81 11.85 -27.65
C ASP A 510 16.99 12.80 -27.39
N PRO A 511 18.18 12.51 -27.94
CA PRO A 511 19.37 13.34 -27.72
C PRO A 511 19.20 14.80 -28.18
N VAL A 512 18.27 15.07 -29.09
CA VAL A 512 17.98 16.43 -29.58
C VAL A 512 17.34 17.28 -28.48
N SER A 513 16.58 16.66 -27.56
CA SER A 513 15.95 17.34 -26.41
C SER A 513 16.93 17.91 -25.38
N LYS A 514 18.24 17.67 -25.54
CA LYS A 514 19.32 18.28 -24.76
C LYS A 514 19.60 19.74 -25.19
N ASP A 515 19.66 19.98 -26.50
CA ASP A 515 20.09 21.25 -27.09
C ASP A 515 18.90 22.05 -27.65
N ARG A 516 17.78 21.39 -27.97
CA ARG A 516 16.50 21.98 -28.41
C ARG A 516 15.41 21.73 -27.37
N LEU A 517 14.55 22.70 -27.12
CA LEU A 517 13.39 22.55 -26.23
C LEU A 517 12.34 21.66 -26.91
N ARG A 518 12.04 20.51 -26.30
CA ARG A 518 11.07 19.52 -26.82
C ARG A 518 10.02 19.14 -25.76
N THR A 519 8.78 19.01 -26.20
CA THR A 519 7.61 18.67 -25.39
C THR A 519 7.82 17.34 -24.67
N LEU A 520 7.49 17.28 -23.37
CA LEU A 520 7.74 16.18 -22.43
C LEU A 520 9.22 15.75 -22.21
N HIS A 521 10.07 15.82 -23.22
CA HIS A 521 11.44 15.29 -23.17
C HIS A 521 12.46 16.27 -22.58
N SER A 522 12.30 17.59 -22.74
CA SER A 522 13.19 18.60 -22.15
C SER A 522 12.67 19.09 -20.81
N LYS A 523 13.51 19.02 -19.76
CA LYS A 523 13.26 19.68 -18.47
C LYS A 523 14.20 20.88 -18.35
N PHE A 524 13.62 22.06 -18.17
CA PHE A 524 14.32 23.34 -18.26
C PHE A 524 14.02 24.24 -17.06
N ARG A 525 14.80 25.29 -16.92
CA ARG A 525 14.53 26.43 -16.03
C ARG A 525 14.45 27.71 -16.86
N LEU A 526 13.69 28.68 -16.37
CA LEU A 526 13.61 30.03 -16.93
C LEU A 526 14.41 30.97 -16.03
N VAL A 527 15.50 31.54 -16.55
CA VAL A 527 16.37 32.47 -15.82
C VAL A 527 16.04 33.89 -16.26
N HIS A 528 15.67 34.77 -15.33
CA HIS A 528 15.38 36.16 -15.65
C HIS A 528 16.65 36.92 -15.98
N MET A 529 16.65 37.64 -17.11
CA MET A 529 17.86 38.26 -17.65
C MET A 529 18.38 39.44 -16.81
N ASN A 530 17.48 40.26 -16.24
CA ASN A 530 17.87 41.45 -15.47
C ASN A 530 18.18 41.13 -14.00
N GLU A 531 17.32 40.36 -13.33
CA GLU A 531 17.42 40.09 -11.89
C GLU A 531 18.35 38.91 -11.55
N GLY A 532 18.75 38.10 -12.55
CA GLY A 532 19.56 36.90 -12.38
C GLY A 532 18.90 35.79 -11.55
N CYS A 533 17.60 35.93 -11.26
CA CYS A 533 16.80 34.97 -10.51
C CYS A 533 16.22 33.90 -11.44
N VAL A 534 15.71 32.80 -10.88
CA VAL A 534 15.15 31.68 -11.64
C VAL A 534 13.68 31.49 -11.28
N LEU A 535 12.82 31.27 -12.28
CA LEU A 535 11.40 30.99 -12.08
C LEU A 535 11.21 29.76 -11.18
N PHE A 536 10.54 29.98 -10.06
CA PHE A 536 10.51 29.09 -8.91
C PHE A 536 9.08 28.92 -8.39
N SER A 537 8.75 27.71 -7.94
CA SER A 537 7.54 27.49 -7.13
C SER A 537 7.74 26.43 -6.05
N HIS A 538 6.84 26.42 -5.07
CA HIS A 538 6.88 25.60 -3.88
C HIS A 538 5.47 25.44 -3.30
N ASN A 539 5.27 24.49 -2.38
CA ASN A 539 3.96 24.12 -1.83
C ASN A 539 3.34 25.18 -0.87
N VAL A 540 3.47 26.48 -1.16
CA VAL A 540 2.76 27.57 -0.48
C VAL A 540 1.64 28.06 -1.40
N LYS A 541 0.44 28.19 -0.82
CA LYS A 541 -0.75 28.65 -1.52
C LYS A 541 -1.00 30.12 -1.22
N LEU A 542 -1.52 30.82 -2.22
CA LEU A 542 -2.13 32.13 -2.06
C LEU A 542 -3.44 31.99 -1.27
N PRO A 543 -3.81 32.98 -0.42
CA PRO A 543 -5.11 33.04 0.23
C PRO A 543 -6.29 33.18 -0.75
N ASP A 544 -7.49 33.42 -0.23
CA ASP A 544 -8.74 33.48 -1.00
C ASP A 544 -8.70 34.46 -2.20
N TRP A 545 -7.95 35.56 -2.09
CA TRP A 545 -7.76 36.54 -3.18
C TRP A 545 -6.96 36.00 -4.38
N GLY A 546 -6.24 34.89 -4.20
CA GLY A 546 -5.55 34.11 -5.23
C GLY A 546 -6.13 32.70 -5.36
N TYR A 547 -7.39 32.51 -4.97
CA TYR A 547 -8.20 31.29 -5.17
C TYR A 547 -7.59 29.99 -4.61
N GLY A 548 -6.69 30.06 -3.61
CA GLY A 548 -6.00 28.87 -3.09
C GLY A 548 -5.01 28.24 -4.07
N GLN A 549 -4.67 28.94 -5.16
CA GLN A 549 -3.66 28.55 -6.15
C GLN A 549 -2.25 28.65 -5.57
N GLN A 550 -1.26 28.02 -6.18
CA GLN A 550 0.10 27.95 -5.62
C GLN A 550 0.97 29.14 -6.08
N GLU A 551 1.81 29.69 -5.20
CA GLU A 551 2.62 30.89 -5.46
C GLU A 551 3.73 30.62 -6.49
N VAL A 552 3.93 31.55 -7.44
CA VAL A 552 5.06 31.58 -8.37
C VAL A 552 5.91 32.81 -8.07
N THR A 553 7.23 32.63 -8.03
CA THR A 553 8.21 33.68 -7.68
C THR A 553 9.46 33.53 -8.54
N CYS A 554 10.36 34.50 -8.52
CA CYS A 554 11.68 34.39 -9.12
C CYS A 554 12.73 34.37 -8.00
N MET A 555 13.46 33.26 -7.84
CA MET A 555 14.35 33.04 -6.70
C MET A 555 15.83 33.13 -7.12
N ARG A 556 16.62 33.94 -6.41
CA ARG A 556 18.09 33.97 -6.55
C ARG A 556 18.72 32.80 -5.76
N ASN A 557 19.80 32.21 -6.28
CA ASN A 557 20.51 31.07 -5.67
C ASN A 557 19.60 29.86 -5.34
N SER A 558 18.61 29.60 -6.19
CA SER A 558 17.61 28.55 -6.05
C SER A 558 18.17 27.12 -6.16
N LYS A 559 17.60 26.18 -5.40
CA LYS A 559 17.90 24.74 -5.56
C LYS A 559 17.23 24.19 -6.82
N PRO A 560 17.94 23.48 -7.73
CA PRO A 560 17.40 23.07 -9.02
C PRO A 560 16.01 22.41 -9.00
N PRO A 561 15.67 21.45 -8.10
CA PRO A 561 14.40 20.75 -8.19
C PRO A 561 13.16 21.66 -8.25
N LYS A 562 13.15 22.76 -7.48
CA LYS A 562 12.03 23.72 -7.39
C LYS A 562 12.04 24.82 -8.48
N THR A 563 12.89 24.67 -9.47
CA THR A 563 12.97 25.53 -10.66
C THR A 563 12.91 24.73 -11.95
N MET A 564 12.58 23.44 -11.89
CA MET A 564 12.45 22.59 -13.07
C MET A 564 11.02 22.62 -13.59
N TRP A 565 10.90 22.95 -14.86
CA TRP A 565 9.67 23.00 -15.63
C TRP A 565 9.81 22.10 -16.86
N TYR A 566 8.70 21.70 -17.45
CA TYR A 566 8.64 21.07 -18.77
C TYR A 566 7.40 21.57 -19.51
N VAL A 567 7.45 21.52 -20.84
CA VAL A 567 6.24 21.75 -21.64
C VAL A 567 5.48 20.43 -21.69
N GLU A 568 4.26 20.41 -21.17
CA GLU A 568 3.40 19.23 -21.26
C GLU A 568 2.81 19.11 -22.67
N SER A 569 2.26 20.20 -23.21
CA SER A 569 1.57 20.21 -24.50
C SER A 569 1.84 21.53 -25.23
N THR A 570 1.90 21.47 -26.55
CA THR A 570 2.10 22.61 -27.44
C THR A 570 1.20 22.56 -28.67
N THR A 571 0.98 23.72 -29.29
CA THR A 571 0.41 23.87 -30.64
C THR A 571 1.14 25.00 -31.37
N HIS A 572 1.26 24.89 -32.68
CA HIS A 572 1.84 25.93 -33.54
C HIS A 572 1.22 25.85 -34.93
N GLU A 573 0.91 27.01 -35.54
CA GLU A 573 0.15 27.08 -36.79
C GLU A 573 0.99 26.76 -38.03
N LEU A 574 2.29 27.08 -38.01
CA LEU A 574 3.20 26.80 -39.14
C LEU A 574 3.74 25.35 -39.13
N LEU A 575 3.59 24.60 -38.03
CA LEU A 575 4.06 23.20 -37.99
C LEU A 575 3.20 22.35 -38.94
N PRO A 576 3.83 21.49 -39.76
CA PRO A 576 3.08 20.72 -40.75
C PRO A 576 2.18 19.67 -40.05
N PRO A 577 1.01 19.31 -40.62
CA PRO A 577 0.06 18.39 -39.97
C PRO A 577 0.61 17.00 -39.62
N ASN A 578 1.68 16.58 -40.31
CA ASN A 578 2.41 15.33 -40.11
C ASN A 578 3.68 15.47 -39.24
N ALA A 579 3.86 16.59 -38.53
CA ALA A 579 4.96 16.77 -37.57
C ALA A 579 5.01 15.64 -36.55
N GLU A 580 6.21 15.31 -36.06
CA GLU A 580 6.43 14.33 -35.00
C GLU A 580 5.63 14.73 -33.75
N LYS A 581 4.95 13.75 -33.14
CA LYS A 581 4.13 13.96 -31.94
C LYS A 581 4.57 13.05 -30.81
N VAL A 582 4.35 13.53 -29.59
CA VAL A 582 4.71 12.87 -28.34
C VAL A 582 3.50 12.80 -27.40
N ASN A 583 3.52 11.83 -26.50
CA ASN A 583 2.56 11.65 -25.42
C ASN A 583 3.26 10.92 -24.26
N TYR A 584 2.68 10.94 -23.07
CA TYR A 584 3.27 10.29 -21.90
C TYR A 584 3.43 8.78 -22.08
N ARG A 585 4.63 8.25 -21.79
CA ARG A 585 4.90 6.80 -21.77
C ARG A 585 4.30 6.19 -20.51
N LYS A 586 3.14 5.53 -20.65
CA LYS A 586 2.40 4.93 -19.54
C LYS A 586 3.27 3.95 -18.73
N PRO A 587 3.50 4.19 -17.42
CA PRO A 587 4.40 3.38 -16.61
C PRO A 587 3.85 1.97 -16.36
N GLY A 588 4.72 0.98 -16.54
CA GLY A 588 4.45 -0.41 -16.14
C GLY A 588 4.37 -0.58 -14.62
N PHE A 589 3.92 -1.75 -14.17
CA PHE A 589 3.68 -2.06 -12.76
C PHE A 589 4.84 -1.65 -11.83
N TRP A 590 6.09 -2.00 -12.16
CA TRP A 590 7.24 -1.73 -11.30
C TRP A 590 7.58 -0.25 -11.15
N ALA A 591 7.28 0.58 -12.15
CA ALA A 591 7.45 2.03 -12.03
C ALA A 591 6.40 2.60 -11.07
N LYS A 592 5.11 2.30 -11.31
CA LYS A 592 3.99 2.68 -10.44
C LYS A 592 4.15 2.20 -9.00
N PHE A 593 4.64 0.98 -8.81
CA PHE A 593 4.90 0.40 -7.50
C PHE A 593 5.99 1.17 -6.73
N LYS A 594 7.13 1.48 -7.36
CA LYS A 594 8.20 2.26 -6.75
C LYS A 594 7.75 3.67 -6.42
N GLU A 595 7.09 4.32 -7.37
CA GLU A 595 6.57 5.68 -7.25
C GLU A 595 5.57 5.82 -6.10
N LEU A 596 4.54 4.98 -6.05
CA LEU A 596 3.58 5.02 -4.95
C LEU A 596 4.26 4.75 -3.61
N ASN A 597 5.18 3.78 -3.50
CA ASN A 597 5.90 3.53 -2.24
C ASN A 597 6.81 4.71 -1.82
N ALA A 598 7.41 5.43 -2.77
CA ALA A 598 8.15 6.66 -2.48
C ALA A 598 7.22 7.78 -1.98
N VAL A 599 6.08 7.99 -2.64
CA VAL A 599 5.09 8.98 -2.21
C VAL A 599 4.47 8.64 -0.85
N MET A 600 4.24 7.35 -0.55
CA MET A 600 3.84 6.87 0.76
C MET A 600 4.88 7.21 1.83
N TRP A 601 6.17 7.03 1.51
CA TRP A 601 7.28 7.33 2.41
C TRP A 601 7.38 8.84 2.69
N ASP A 602 7.42 9.65 1.64
CA ASP A 602 7.53 11.11 1.74
C ASP A 602 6.32 11.72 2.46
N THR A 603 5.12 11.21 2.20
CA THR A 603 3.91 11.63 2.91
C THR A 603 3.98 11.24 4.39
N ASN A 604 4.40 10.01 4.71
CA ASN A 604 4.55 9.55 6.08
C ASN A 604 5.62 10.33 6.86
N GLN A 605 6.71 10.77 6.21
CA GLN A 605 7.68 11.70 6.80
C GLN A 605 7.11 13.11 7.00
N GLY A 606 6.18 13.55 6.14
CA GLY A 606 5.50 14.84 6.23
C GLY A 606 4.39 14.93 7.28
N LEU A 607 3.99 13.83 7.93
CA LEU A 607 2.95 13.81 8.97
C LEU A 607 3.48 14.32 10.33
N THR A 608 3.81 15.61 10.40
CA THR A 608 4.35 16.27 11.61
C THR A 608 3.31 17.08 12.40
N GLN A 609 2.03 17.03 12.00
CA GLN A 609 0.94 17.76 12.68
C GLN A 609 0.63 17.16 14.05
N SER A 610 0.50 18.03 15.07
CA SER A 610 0.09 17.64 16.42
C SER A 610 -1.41 17.41 16.51
N HIS A 611 -1.84 16.33 17.17
CA HIS A 611 -3.24 16.05 17.48
C HIS A 611 -3.48 16.12 18.99
N PRO A 612 -4.61 16.63 19.51
CA PRO A 612 -4.84 16.74 20.96
C PRO A 612 -4.76 15.42 21.74
N TYR A 613 -4.93 14.28 21.07
CA TYR A 613 -4.79 12.93 21.62
C TYR A 613 -3.52 12.21 21.13
N ASP A 614 -2.50 12.93 20.68
CA ASP A 614 -1.18 12.34 20.46
C ASP A 614 -0.58 11.82 21.79
N SER A 615 0.37 10.89 21.68
CA SER A 615 1.05 10.27 22.82
C SER A 615 2.51 10.00 22.47
N ARG A 616 3.34 9.73 23.49
CA ARG A 616 4.77 9.43 23.29
C ARG A 616 5.08 7.97 23.65
N PRO A 617 6.01 7.30 22.94
CA PRO A 617 6.29 5.87 23.14
C PRO A 617 6.62 5.46 24.58
N GLN A 618 7.30 6.32 25.33
CA GLN A 618 7.65 6.07 26.73
C GLN A 618 6.44 6.02 27.68
N ASP A 619 5.29 6.55 27.28
CA ASP A 619 4.08 6.59 28.12
C ASP A 619 3.20 5.34 27.94
N TRP A 620 3.38 4.59 26.84
CA TRP A 620 2.57 3.42 26.49
C TRP A 620 2.68 2.26 27.50
N PRO A 621 3.86 1.86 28.01
CA PRO A 621 3.98 0.77 28.99
C PRO A 621 3.26 1.06 30.31
N PHE A 622 3.11 2.35 30.64
CA PHE A 622 2.55 2.82 31.91
C PHE A 622 1.07 3.24 31.80
N LEU A 623 0.50 3.30 30.58
CA LEU A 623 -0.87 3.75 30.31
C LEU A 623 -1.21 5.14 30.89
N ARG A 624 -0.29 6.11 30.83
CA ARG A 624 -0.50 7.45 31.41
C ARG A 624 -1.69 8.21 30.80
N ARG A 625 -2.01 7.96 29.53
CA ARG A 625 -3.10 8.59 28.79
C ARG A 625 -3.57 7.65 27.68
N GLY A 626 -4.89 7.56 27.49
CA GLY A 626 -5.52 6.86 26.37
C GLY A 626 -5.97 7.83 25.26
N ILE A 627 -6.59 7.27 24.21
CA ILE A 627 -7.01 8.00 23.01
C ILE A 627 -8.54 8.03 22.96
N SER A 628 -9.14 9.21 22.80
CA SER A 628 -10.59 9.33 22.59
C SER A 628 -10.94 8.99 21.16
N PHE A 629 -11.90 8.07 20.98
CA PHE A 629 -12.32 7.58 19.67
C PHE A 629 -13.69 8.14 19.24
N TRP A 630 -14.60 8.35 20.19
CA TRP A 630 -15.95 8.86 19.89
C TRP A 630 -16.60 9.43 21.16
N GLY A 631 -17.50 10.40 20.99
CA GLY A 631 -18.31 10.94 22.06
C GLY A 631 -19.60 11.54 21.54
N LYS A 632 -20.75 11.05 22.02
CA LYS A 632 -22.10 11.56 21.72
C LYS A 632 -23.04 11.13 22.85
N ASP A 633 -24.06 11.92 23.14
CA ASP A 633 -25.16 11.55 24.07
C ASP A 633 -24.67 11.04 25.45
N PHE A 634 -23.65 11.72 26.00
CA PHE A 634 -22.95 11.36 27.26
C PHE A 634 -22.29 9.97 27.29
N ARG A 635 -22.14 9.32 26.13
CA ARG A 635 -21.40 8.07 25.95
C ARG A 635 -20.09 8.35 25.21
N HIS A 636 -19.05 7.58 25.54
CA HIS A 636 -17.72 7.73 24.94
C HIS A 636 -17.11 6.37 24.62
N VAL A 637 -16.39 6.31 23.49
CA VAL A 637 -15.45 5.22 23.20
C VAL A 637 -14.05 5.75 23.46
N TYR A 638 -13.31 5.12 24.37
CA TYR A 638 -11.98 5.54 24.78
C TYR A 638 -11.03 4.35 24.76
N LEU A 639 -9.95 4.43 23.99
CA LEU A 639 -8.93 3.41 23.92
C LEU A 639 -7.97 3.60 25.10
N LEU A 640 -8.04 2.68 26.06
CA LEU A 640 -7.10 2.52 27.16
C LEU A 640 -6.87 1.03 27.39
N GLY A 641 -5.61 0.61 27.52
CA GLY A 641 -5.25 -0.77 27.85
C GLY A 641 -5.78 -1.20 29.22
N ASN A 642 -5.79 -2.49 29.51
CA ASN A 642 -6.06 -2.99 30.85
C ASN A 642 -4.79 -2.81 31.72
N PRO A 643 -4.82 -2.02 32.80
CA PRO A 643 -3.62 -1.76 33.62
C PRO A 643 -2.99 -3.03 34.20
N PHE A 644 -3.81 -4.02 34.58
CA PHE A 644 -3.29 -5.31 35.06
C PHE A 644 -2.50 -6.04 33.98
N VAL A 645 -2.92 -5.97 32.72
CA VAL A 645 -2.21 -6.58 31.58
C VAL A 645 -0.95 -5.79 31.23
N TYR A 646 -1.07 -4.47 31.05
CA TYR A 646 0.05 -3.61 30.64
C TYR A 646 1.16 -3.53 31.70
N TRP A 647 0.83 -3.30 32.96
CA TRP A 647 1.83 -3.18 34.02
C TRP A 647 2.48 -4.53 34.36
N SER A 648 1.72 -5.63 34.37
CA SER A 648 2.33 -6.97 34.57
C SER A 648 3.22 -7.38 33.39
N THR A 649 2.84 -7.06 32.15
CA THR A 649 3.68 -7.30 30.96
C THR A 649 4.95 -6.45 31.00
N THR A 650 4.83 -5.17 31.36
CA THR A 650 5.98 -4.25 31.50
C THR A 650 6.94 -4.74 32.60
N LEU A 651 6.41 -5.12 33.77
CA LEU A 651 7.19 -5.69 34.87
C LEU A 651 7.85 -7.01 34.46
N ALA A 652 7.14 -7.89 33.73
CA ALA A 652 7.68 -9.15 33.24
C ALA A 652 8.82 -8.95 32.23
N ILE A 653 8.76 -7.93 31.38
CA ILE A 653 9.86 -7.56 30.45
C ILE A 653 11.08 -7.09 31.25
N ILE A 654 10.90 -6.18 32.22
CA ILE A 654 11.99 -5.68 33.08
C ILE A 654 12.61 -6.84 33.86
N PHE A 655 11.79 -7.69 34.48
CA PHE A 655 12.24 -8.86 35.24
C PHE A 655 12.98 -9.85 34.33
N TYR A 656 12.49 -10.14 33.12
CA TYR A 656 13.17 -11.00 32.16
C TYR A 656 14.58 -10.50 31.84
N PHE A 657 14.74 -9.21 31.52
CA PHE A 657 16.06 -8.64 31.23
C PHE A 657 16.98 -8.64 32.45
N ALA A 658 16.47 -8.29 33.64
CA ALA A 658 17.22 -8.33 34.88
C ALA A 658 17.70 -9.76 35.22
N THR A 659 16.82 -10.76 35.12
CA THR A 659 17.16 -12.18 35.33
C THR A 659 18.15 -12.68 34.28
N LYS A 660 17.98 -12.33 32.99
CA LYS A 660 18.94 -12.70 31.93
C LYS A 660 20.31 -12.08 32.18
N LEU A 661 20.38 -10.81 32.58
CA LEU A 661 21.63 -10.15 32.91
C LEU A 661 22.31 -10.78 34.13
N ALA A 662 21.55 -11.09 35.19
CA ALA A 662 22.07 -11.78 36.36
C ALA A 662 22.62 -13.17 36.00
N LEU A 663 21.89 -13.97 35.21
CA LEU A 663 22.36 -15.30 34.75
C LEU A 663 23.63 -15.19 33.90
N LEU A 664 23.75 -14.18 33.02
CA LEU A 664 24.97 -13.93 32.26
C LEU A 664 26.16 -13.56 33.14
N PHE A 665 25.95 -12.80 34.22
CA PHE A 665 27.01 -12.52 35.21
C PHE A 665 27.42 -13.76 36.00
N VAL A 666 26.47 -14.62 36.38
CA VAL A 666 26.70 -15.88 37.09
C VAL A 666 27.51 -16.86 36.22
N ASP A 667 27.12 -17.03 34.95
CA ASP A 667 27.85 -17.84 33.95
C ASP A 667 29.27 -17.30 33.71
N LYS A 668 29.43 -15.98 33.51
CA LYS A 668 30.74 -15.32 33.38
C LYS A 668 31.63 -15.43 34.63
N ARG A 669 31.05 -15.68 35.81
CA ARG A 669 31.78 -15.95 37.06
C ARG A 669 32.15 -17.43 37.23
N GLY A 670 31.75 -18.30 36.30
CA GLY A 670 32.08 -19.74 36.31
C GLY A 670 31.10 -20.62 37.08
N TYR A 671 30.02 -20.06 37.62
CA TYR A 671 28.97 -20.83 38.29
C TYR A 671 28.07 -21.49 37.24
N LYS A 672 28.04 -22.83 37.24
CA LYS A 672 27.21 -23.60 36.30
C LYS A 672 25.80 -23.75 36.87
N THR A 673 24.88 -22.90 36.42
CA THR A 673 23.44 -23.10 36.68
C THR A 673 22.91 -24.29 35.88
N ASP A 674 22.12 -25.16 36.50
CA ASP A 674 21.26 -26.09 35.75
C ASP A 674 20.16 -25.30 35.01
N PHE A 675 19.53 -25.92 34.01
CA PHE A 675 18.37 -25.41 33.27
C PHE A 675 17.15 -25.05 34.17
N ARG A 676 17.21 -25.43 35.46
CA ARG A 676 16.23 -25.11 36.51
C ARG A 676 16.55 -23.86 37.33
N GLY A 677 17.72 -23.25 37.14
CA GLY A 677 18.19 -22.12 37.95
C GLY A 677 18.82 -22.52 39.30
N GLU A 678 19.00 -23.81 39.54
CA GLU A 678 19.77 -24.32 40.68
C GLU A 678 21.28 -24.12 40.42
N LEU A 679 21.98 -23.51 41.37
CA LEU A 679 23.43 -23.38 41.36
C LEU A 679 24.06 -24.74 41.73
N LYS A 680 25.07 -25.16 40.95
CA LYS A 680 25.92 -26.33 41.24
C LYS A 680 27.25 -25.92 41.86
#